data_AF-A0A7C4TFN2-F1
#
_entry.id   AF-A0A7C4TFN2-F1
#
_cell.length_a   1.000
_cell.length_b   1.000
_cell.length_c   1.000
_cell.angle_alpha   90.00
_cell.angle_beta   90.00
_cell.angle_gamma   90.00
#
_symmetry.space_group_name_H-M   'P 1'
#
loop_
_entity.id
_entity.type
_entity.pdbx_description
1 polymer ?
#
loop_
_entity_poly.entity_id
_entity_poly.type
_entity_poly.pdbx_seq_one_letter_code
_entity_poly.pdbx_strand_id
1 'polypeptide(L)'
;MTKRLLILATLVISSVMLLSGAAMSANGQIEHPVATPSISSISPASLHLPIPTVSNPGISQKFYYPPNFHAQTVKKGNVVVPLYSSSPAPMGIGSWGVENQSGNLTGYILNTSSFEGTISLNSLTPFYVDNDGPYSVSMQLNAILTNVTLFGNSSYVFWNQNVIFYSARTHTLLFIDNIWNFSSPSAPFTLNSLYNYTGFPQPPTYYYAESSAFNVSTPFTVHLFLNSTNIDGRNAVFFNYSLTTSSGTQAGSYDRVIFNSTYGMSPSYSAPAAHYEINGFQVTPTGYIPYDAELMIGGPGGGSTSSIYNINGTMTLDYLNGKSYTSVPSAYDFGTATGETSEGISIYWEGTTAHLNSGPSILYPMWNISSNSGYQQMSGFLTPSNGFIFMSNGTFNESYAGWAPVGVNGYFDYRLPPGMYSGKVLMSEYTPISFTFSSTTSMNITLKSNYGMGIYTPLYAMDNMQLQYISSGGNGTAGNPYVIYNNQYNPLNSLFWQFNDFTFPVFPGIMLVNTSAYVLIDHSAPFFFYYPSFLSTFLTTYGLPSFNFLQTELYNTSHVSIMNGNYEGWFTSFISPFYFYPLANIVVWNSTSTLVADNNFNSMSTSSLLIFGGEGNLVWGNNFEQSGPIGNPASLELGSAAIGLSIYSANNTIINNYFNVLITVFSPNFSLYSGLPAIYNNTYNISMQPSSYSMDFNGFVLTGSVVDQGYISGNTYWDAVPGVEYNDSGLIAGTGDYSPVFPTFYNVTVSISNLQTGENAFVYLVGTNSYQYIFSAVGGSTTTVSAFNGTYYLVVLSPTGSYSSFPNTLTVNGKNVTVSASV
;
A
#
# COMPACT_ATOMS: atom_id res chain seq x y z
N MET A 1 56.52 -32.17 -42.64
CA MET A 1 57.37 -30.96 -42.59
C MET A 1 57.29 -30.35 -41.18
N THR A 2 58.17 -29.40 -40.84
CA THR A 2 58.31 -28.73 -39.52
C THR A 2 57.19 -27.71 -39.24
N LYS A 3 56.86 -27.17 -38.04
CA LYS A 3 57.08 -27.32 -36.56
C LYS A 3 56.14 -26.24 -35.93
N ARG A 4 55.67 -26.13 -34.67
CA ARG A 4 55.68 -26.79 -33.31
C ARG A 4 54.40 -26.22 -32.57
N LEU A 5 54.02 -26.37 -31.28
CA LEU A 5 54.60 -26.85 -30.00
C LEU A 5 53.45 -27.40 -29.07
N LEU A 6 53.71 -27.39 -27.75
CA LEU A 6 52.95 -27.71 -26.52
C LEU A 6 51.84 -26.66 -26.16
N ILE A 7 50.90 -26.83 -25.20
CA ILE A 7 50.64 -27.90 -24.20
C ILE A 7 49.13 -28.00 -23.85
N LEU A 8 48.72 -29.11 -23.21
CA LEU A 8 47.37 -29.34 -22.65
C LEU A 8 47.43 -29.53 -21.11
N ALA A 9 46.35 -29.21 -20.38
CA ALA A 9 46.16 -29.57 -18.97
C ALA A 9 44.66 -29.78 -18.66
N THR A 10 44.33 -30.61 -17.67
CA THR A 10 43.04 -31.35 -17.66
C THR A 10 42.34 -31.42 -16.30
N LEU A 11 41.02 -31.20 -16.33
CA LEU A 11 39.91 -31.73 -15.51
C LEU A 11 40.22 -32.78 -14.39
N VAL A 12 39.57 -32.65 -13.21
CA VAL A 12 38.69 -33.67 -12.54
C VAL A 12 38.49 -33.43 -11.02
N ILE A 13 37.27 -33.76 -10.58
CA ILE A 13 36.66 -33.78 -9.22
C ILE A 13 37.37 -34.71 -8.21
N SER A 14 37.36 -34.39 -6.91
CA SER A 14 37.20 -35.38 -5.81
C SER A 14 36.94 -34.71 -4.44
N SER A 15 36.65 -35.50 -3.40
CA SER A 15 36.01 -35.06 -2.14
C SER A 15 36.64 -35.64 -0.87
N VAL A 16 36.49 -34.91 0.25
CA VAL A 16 36.39 -35.40 1.66
C VAL A 16 37.52 -36.29 2.21
N MET A 17 38.35 -35.75 3.14
CA MET A 17 38.45 -36.25 4.53
C MET A 17 39.41 -35.46 5.46
N LEU A 18 39.12 -35.62 6.77
CA LEU A 18 39.77 -35.10 7.97
C LEU A 18 41.27 -35.40 8.14
N LEU A 19 41.95 -34.54 8.93
CA LEU A 19 42.98 -34.85 9.96
C LEU A 19 43.27 -33.53 10.73
N SER A 20 42.60 -33.25 11.84
CA SER A 20 43.00 -33.57 13.23
C SER A 20 44.17 -32.74 13.79
N GLY A 21 43.90 -31.89 14.78
CA GLY A 21 44.88 -31.28 15.68
C GLY A 21 44.23 -30.98 17.03
N ALA A 22 44.74 -31.55 18.12
CA ALA A 22 44.11 -31.49 19.44
C ALA A 22 45.11 -31.04 20.51
N ALA A 23 44.72 -30.06 21.33
CA ALA A 23 45.56 -29.53 22.41
C ALA A 23 44.74 -28.97 23.59
N MET A 24 44.16 -29.89 24.38
CA MET A 24 43.80 -29.76 25.81
C MET A 24 42.79 -28.67 26.24
N SER A 25 42.14 -28.91 27.39
CA SER A 25 41.03 -28.11 27.92
C SER A 25 41.39 -27.36 29.20
N ALA A 26 40.62 -26.30 29.48
CA ALA A 26 40.41 -25.75 30.82
C ALA A 26 38.92 -25.35 30.93
N ASN A 27 38.27 -25.68 32.05
CA ASN A 27 36.82 -25.51 32.19
C ASN A 27 36.42 -24.08 32.55
N GLY A 28 35.43 -23.55 31.83
CA GLY A 28 34.56 -22.46 32.25
C GLY A 28 33.24 -22.60 31.49
N GLN A 29 32.10 -22.68 32.19
CA GLN A 29 30.81 -22.82 31.52
C GLN A 29 30.40 -21.50 30.88
N ILE A 30 30.10 -21.55 29.58
CA ILE A 30 29.43 -20.50 28.83
C ILE A 30 28.16 -21.15 28.27
N GLU A 31 27.00 -20.54 28.52
CA GLU A 31 25.75 -20.98 27.90
C GLU A 31 25.77 -20.60 26.42
N HIS A 32 25.78 -21.61 25.54
CA HIS A 32 25.77 -21.38 24.10
C HIS A 32 24.34 -21.06 23.62
N PRO A 33 24.14 -20.00 22.82
CA PRO A 33 22.83 -19.72 22.23
C PRO A 33 22.44 -20.86 21.28
N VAL A 34 21.19 -21.34 21.40
CA VAL A 34 20.68 -22.45 20.59
C VAL A 34 20.48 -22.00 19.15
N ALA A 35 21.22 -22.59 18.22
CA ALA A 35 21.05 -22.34 16.79
C ALA A 35 19.68 -22.81 16.29
N THR A 36 19.03 -22.01 15.46
CA THR A 36 17.74 -22.33 14.83
C THR A 36 17.90 -23.47 13.80
N PRO A 37 17.11 -24.55 13.89
CA PRO A 37 17.11 -25.60 12.88
C PRO A 37 16.53 -25.11 11.54
N SER A 38 17.04 -25.63 10.43
CA SER A 38 16.52 -25.37 9.09
C SER A 38 15.09 -25.88 8.91
N ILE A 39 14.16 -25.00 8.58
CA ILE A 39 12.75 -25.33 8.33
C ILE A 39 12.61 -25.94 6.92
N SER A 40 11.95 -27.10 6.81
CA SER A 40 11.56 -27.68 5.52
C SER A 40 10.28 -27.02 5.00
N SER A 41 10.40 -26.11 4.04
CA SER A 41 9.27 -25.45 3.39
C SER A 41 8.40 -26.44 2.59
N ILE A 42 7.10 -26.48 2.88
CA ILE A 42 6.11 -27.12 2.02
C ILE A 42 5.85 -26.17 0.82
N SER A 43 5.69 -26.71 -0.39
CA SER A 43 5.54 -25.89 -1.61
C SER A 43 4.19 -25.13 -1.61
N PRO A 44 4.17 -23.80 -1.82
CA PRO A 44 2.93 -23.01 -1.88
C PRO A 44 2.02 -23.28 -3.09
N ALA A 45 2.46 -24.09 -4.06
CA ALA A 45 1.86 -24.23 -5.40
C ALA A 45 0.43 -24.81 -5.45
N SER A 46 -0.21 -25.08 -4.31
CA SER A 46 -1.60 -25.55 -4.19
C SER A 46 -2.49 -24.64 -3.33
N LEU A 47 -2.03 -23.45 -2.92
CA LEU A 47 -2.74 -22.54 -2.00
C LEU A 47 -3.45 -21.36 -2.68
N HIS A 48 -3.70 -21.46 -3.99
CA HIS A 48 -4.42 -20.43 -4.75
C HIS A 48 -5.93 -20.55 -4.54
N LEU A 49 -6.41 -20.19 -3.34
CA LEU A 49 -7.77 -19.67 -3.20
C LEU A 49 -7.87 -18.39 -4.04
N PRO A 50 -9.00 -18.13 -4.73
CA PRO A 50 -9.28 -16.78 -5.15
C PRO A 50 -9.43 -15.92 -3.90
N ILE A 51 -8.62 -14.86 -3.78
CA ILE A 51 -8.93 -13.74 -2.88
C ILE A 51 -10.37 -13.35 -3.22
N PRO A 52 -11.31 -13.33 -2.26
CA PRO A 52 -12.73 -13.18 -2.57
C PRO A 52 -12.96 -11.80 -3.19
N THR A 53 -13.10 -11.76 -4.51
CA THR A 53 -13.25 -10.53 -5.30
C THR A 53 -14.49 -9.80 -4.82
N VAL A 54 -14.33 -8.71 -4.08
CA VAL A 54 -15.46 -7.93 -3.53
C VAL A 54 -16.05 -7.10 -4.65
N SER A 55 -16.81 -7.76 -5.51
CA SER A 55 -17.42 -7.20 -6.71
C SER A 55 -18.64 -6.35 -6.36
N ASN A 56 -18.43 -5.23 -5.68
CA ASN A 56 -19.46 -4.23 -5.43
C ASN A 56 -18.86 -2.81 -5.53
N PRO A 57 -18.54 -2.34 -6.76
CA PRO A 57 -17.98 -1.00 -6.97
C PRO A 57 -18.94 0.08 -6.43
N GLY A 58 -18.48 0.85 -5.46
CA GLY A 58 -19.28 1.87 -4.76
C GLY A 58 -19.23 1.79 -3.22
N ILE A 59 -18.65 0.73 -2.64
CA ILE A 59 -18.42 0.64 -1.18
C ILE A 59 -17.03 1.19 -0.84
N SER A 60 -16.98 2.17 0.08
CA SER A 60 -15.74 2.79 0.58
C SER A 60 -14.93 1.81 1.46
N GLN A 61 -13.60 1.83 1.35
CA GLN A 61 -12.72 0.83 1.96
C GLN A 61 -12.73 0.84 3.50
N LYS A 62 -13.09 1.96 4.12
CA LYS A 62 -13.36 2.07 5.56
C LYS A 62 -14.45 1.11 6.10
N PHE A 63 -15.22 0.44 5.24
CA PHE A 63 -16.23 -0.55 5.65
C PHE A 63 -15.77 -2.00 5.50
N TYR A 64 -14.57 -2.22 4.95
CA TYR A 64 -14.04 -3.53 4.61
C TYR A 64 -12.77 -3.77 5.41
N TYR A 65 -12.77 -4.76 6.31
CA TYR A 65 -11.63 -5.01 7.20
C TYR A 65 -11.13 -6.46 7.01
N PRO A 66 -10.36 -6.73 5.93
CA PRO A 66 -9.93 -8.08 5.59
C PRO A 66 -8.99 -8.72 6.63
N PRO A 67 -9.04 -10.05 6.79
CA PRO A 67 -8.00 -10.78 7.49
C PRO A 67 -6.70 -10.80 6.66
N ASN A 68 -5.59 -11.12 7.31
CA ASN A 68 -4.35 -11.45 6.62
C ASN A 68 -4.50 -12.79 5.87
N PHE A 69 -4.81 -12.72 4.57
CA PHE A 69 -4.84 -13.87 3.66
C PHE A 69 -3.45 -14.30 3.15
N HIS A 70 -2.39 -13.51 3.43
CA HIS A 70 -1.10 -13.61 2.75
C HIS A 70 -0.04 -14.41 3.52
N ALA A 71 -0.26 -14.65 4.81
CA ALA A 71 0.56 -15.57 5.60
C ALA A 71 -0.33 -16.57 6.38
N GLN A 72 0.17 -17.81 6.56
CA GLN A 72 -0.53 -18.85 7.30
C GLN A 72 0.05 -19.02 8.71
N THR A 73 -0.81 -19.05 9.72
CA THR A 73 -0.42 -19.28 11.11
C THR A 73 0.21 -20.66 11.29
N VAL A 74 1.50 -20.68 11.61
CA VAL A 74 2.30 -21.90 11.78
C VAL A 74 2.16 -22.42 13.22
N LYS A 75 2.35 -23.73 13.43
CA LYS A 75 2.52 -24.33 14.76
C LYS A 75 3.95 -24.73 15.03
N LYS A 76 4.44 -24.47 16.24
CA LYS A 76 5.76 -24.89 16.72
C LYS A 76 5.59 -25.99 17.75
N GLY A 77 5.72 -27.24 17.30
CA GLY A 77 5.30 -28.39 18.10
C GLY A 77 3.77 -28.40 18.23
N ASN A 78 3.26 -28.37 19.47
CA ASN A 78 1.82 -28.46 19.75
C ASN A 78 1.12 -27.09 19.90
N VAL A 79 1.86 -25.97 19.83
CA VAL A 79 1.31 -24.62 20.05
C VAL A 79 1.36 -23.75 18.79
N VAL A 80 0.40 -22.83 18.68
CA VAL A 80 0.39 -21.67 17.78
C VAL A 80 1.60 -20.77 18.09
N VAL A 81 2.12 -20.08 17.07
CA VAL A 81 3.15 -19.03 17.22
C VAL A 81 2.76 -17.78 16.42
N PRO A 82 3.28 -16.59 16.79
CA PRO A 82 3.04 -15.35 16.05
C PRO A 82 3.35 -15.46 14.56
N LEU A 83 2.54 -14.78 13.75
CA LEU A 83 2.73 -14.63 12.30
C LEU A 83 3.78 -13.56 11.97
N TYR A 84 3.64 -12.38 12.58
CA TYR A 84 4.55 -11.25 12.40
C TYR A 84 5.87 -11.43 13.18
N SER A 85 6.96 -10.90 12.62
CA SER A 85 8.26 -10.80 13.29
C SER A 85 8.91 -9.41 13.22
N SER A 86 8.27 -8.47 12.51
CA SER A 86 8.65 -7.05 12.40
C SER A 86 7.41 -6.20 12.11
N SER A 87 7.51 -4.88 12.29
CA SER A 87 6.57 -3.92 11.71
C SER A 87 6.69 -3.85 10.17
N PRO A 88 5.67 -3.33 9.46
CA PRO A 88 4.36 -2.91 9.96
C PRO A 88 3.52 -4.12 10.40
N ALA A 89 2.74 -3.95 11.48
CA ALA A 89 1.95 -5.03 12.08
C ALA A 89 0.70 -4.47 12.78
N PRO A 90 -0.30 -5.29 13.17
CA PRO A 90 -1.48 -4.83 13.90
C PRO A 90 -1.16 -4.47 15.37
N MET A 91 -0.45 -3.36 15.62
CA MET A 91 0.08 -3.01 16.95
C MET A 91 -1.04 -2.79 17.99
N GLY A 92 -0.91 -3.36 19.20
CA GLY A 92 -1.90 -3.23 20.28
C GLY A 92 -1.77 -4.31 21.37
N ILE A 93 -2.74 -5.21 21.45
CA ILE A 93 -2.78 -6.37 22.36
C ILE A 93 -3.34 -7.58 21.60
N GLY A 94 -2.57 -8.66 21.44
CA GLY A 94 -3.02 -9.94 20.86
C GLY A 94 -2.90 -11.10 21.84
N SER A 95 -3.91 -11.98 21.88
CA SER A 95 -3.94 -13.17 22.75
C SER A 95 -4.37 -14.42 21.97
N TRP A 96 -3.39 -15.22 21.54
CA TRP A 96 -3.59 -16.43 20.72
C TRP A 96 -3.55 -17.74 21.52
N GLY A 97 -3.78 -17.68 22.84
CA GLY A 97 -3.96 -18.88 23.66
C GLY A 97 -2.69 -19.60 24.08
N VAL A 98 -1.54 -18.91 24.19
CA VAL A 98 -0.27 -19.50 24.62
C VAL A 98 0.33 -18.71 25.76
N GLU A 99 0.86 -19.37 26.80
CA GLU A 99 1.53 -18.75 27.95
C GLU A 99 2.92 -19.37 28.21
N ASN A 100 3.81 -18.65 28.91
CA ASN A 100 5.15 -19.12 29.24
C ASN A 100 5.17 -19.84 30.61
N GLN A 101 5.15 -21.17 30.59
CA GLN A 101 5.32 -21.99 31.78
C GLN A 101 6.77 -22.46 31.90
N SER A 102 7.49 -21.92 32.88
CA SER A 102 8.88 -22.31 33.21
C SER A 102 9.86 -22.29 32.02
N GLY A 103 9.74 -21.29 31.14
CA GLY A 103 10.60 -21.12 29.96
C GLY A 103 10.10 -21.82 28.69
N ASN A 104 8.92 -22.44 28.71
CA ASN A 104 8.31 -23.12 27.57
C ASN A 104 6.94 -22.51 27.26
N LEU A 105 6.62 -22.33 25.97
CA LEU A 105 5.27 -21.94 25.55
C LEU A 105 4.33 -23.15 25.67
N THR A 106 3.28 -22.99 26.48
CA THR A 106 2.20 -23.95 26.70
C THR A 106 0.88 -23.36 26.21
N GLY A 107 0.06 -24.14 25.53
CA GLY A 107 -1.27 -23.71 25.09
C GLY A 107 -2.30 -23.72 26.21
N TYR A 108 -3.28 -22.83 26.13
CA TYR A 108 -4.53 -22.86 26.87
C TYR A 108 -5.73 -22.71 25.93
N ILE A 109 -6.92 -22.95 26.47
CA ILE A 109 -8.21 -22.73 25.82
C ILE A 109 -9.06 -21.86 26.75
N LEU A 110 -9.66 -20.80 26.22
CA LEU A 110 -10.49 -19.84 26.93
C LEU A 110 -11.76 -19.59 26.11
N ASN A 111 -12.92 -19.87 26.70
CA ASN A 111 -14.21 -19.77 26.04
C ASN A 111 -15.09 -18.80 26.85
N THR A 112 -15.64 -17.77 26.20
CA THR A 112 -16.45 -16.73 26.85
C THR A 112 -17.66 -16.31 26.01
N SER A 113 -18.71 -15.80 26.65
CA SER A 113 -19.83 -15.16 25.94
C SER A 113 -19.56 -13.69 25.58
N SER A 114 -18.48 -13.06 26.06
CA SER A 114 -18.16 -11.67 25.70
C SER A 114 -16.69 -11.30 25.88
N PHE A 115 -16.18 -10.46 24.98
CA PHE A 115 -14.94 -9.69 25.14
C PHE A 115 -15.22 -8.19 25.29
N GLU A 116 -14.43 -7.53 26.12
CA GLU A 116 -14.32 -6.07 26.26
C GLU A 116 -12.91 -5.63 25.83
N GLY A 117 -12.85 -4.60 24.99
CA GLY A 117 -11.61 -3.93 24.60
C GLY A 117 -11.67 -2.46 25.00
N THR A 118 -10.83 -2.04 25.96
CA THR A 118 -10.78 -0.65 26.40
C THR A 118 -9.64 0.09 25.70
N ILE A 119 -9.91 1.28 25.17
CA ILE A 119 -8.90 2.18 24.59
C ILE A 119 -9.08 3.56 25.22
N SER A 120 -8.02 4.12 25.80
CA SER A 120 -7.98 5.53 26.22
C SER A 120 -6.87 6.26 25.49
N LEU A 121 -7.21 7.29 24.71
CA LEU A 121 -6.24 8.12 23.98
C LEU A 121 -6.21 9.53 24.54
N ASN A 122 -5.02 9.99 24.93
CA ASN A 122 -4.76 11.36 25.36
C ASN A 122 -4.32 12.26 24.19
N SER A 123 -3.64 11.69 23.20
CA SER A 123 -3.25 12.36 21.95
C SER A 123 -2.97 11.35 20.85
N LEU A 124 -3.32 11.67 19.61
CA LEU A 124 -2.99 10.87 18.42
C LEU A 124 -2.67 11.78 17.23
N THR A 125 -1.67 11.42 16.44
CA THR A 125 -1.31 12.07 15.17
C THR A 125 -0.83 11.00 14.20
N PRO A 126 -1.75 10.38 13.44
CA PRO A 126 -1.41 9.53 12.30
C PRO A 126 -1.13 10.41 11.08
N PHE A 127 -0.20 10.00 10.22
CA PHE A 127 -0.03 10.60 8.90
C PHE A 127 0.51 9.59 7.89
N TYR A 128 -0.28 9.24 6.87
CA TYR A 128 0.11 8.28 5.83
C TYR A 128 -0.76 8.47 4.57
N VAL A 129 -0.19 8.81 3.41
CA VAL A 129 -0.99 9.33 2.29
C VAL A 129 -1.79 8.25 1.54
N ASP A 130 -1.30 7.02 1.45
CA ASP A 130 -1.85 6.01 0.53
C ASP A 130 -3.14 5.31 1.00
N ASN A 131 -3.60 5.55 2.24
CA ASN A 131 -4.71 4.79 2.84
C ASN A 131 -6.11 5.40 2.64
N ASP A 132 -6.32 6.20 1.60
CA ASP A 132 -7.52 7.03 1.31
C ASP A 132 -7.81 8.17 2.31
N GLY A 133 -7.44 8.02 3.58
CA GLY A 133 -7.76 8.95 4.65
C GLY A 133 -6.55 9.35 5.48
N PRO A 134 -5.66 10.27 5.01
CA PRO A 134 -4.29 10.33 5.52
C PRO A 134 -4.07 10.74 6.98
N TYR A 135 -5.11 11.14 7.70
CA TYR A 135 -5.09 11.42 9.14
C TYR A 135 -6.08 10.52 9.90
N SER A 136 -6.30 9.31 9.41
CA SER A 136 -7.27 8.35 9.94
C SER A 136 -6.60 7.02 10.32
N VAL A 137 -7.24 6.31 11.25
CA VAL A 137 -6.85 4.96 11.70
C VAL A 137 -8.10 4.13 11.93
N SER A 138 -7.96 2.81 11.89
CA SER A 138 -8.89 1.91 12.56
C SER A 138 -8.33 1.53 13.94
N MET A 139 -9.23 1.27 14.89
CA MET A 139 -8.91 0.59 16.14
C MET A 139 -9.93 -0.53 16.32
N GLN A 140 -9.49 -1.79 16.35
CA GLN A 140 -10.35 -2.96 16.16
C GLN A 140 -10.28 -3.90 17.36
N LEU A 141 -11.44 -4.29 17.92
CA LEU A 141 -11.60 -5.43 18.82
C LEU A 141 -12.10 -6.63 18.01
N ASN A 142 -11.25 -7.62 17.79
CA ASN A 142 -11.50 -8.74 16.89
C ASN A 142 -11.43 -10.06 17.65
N ALA A 143 -12.37 -10.99 17.43
CA ALA A 143 -12.41 -12.30 18.10
C ALA A 143 -13.12 -13.39 17.28
N ILE A 144 -12.77 -14.65 17.54
CA ILE A 144 -13.36 -15.82 16.86
C ILE A 144 -14.55 -16.39 17.63
N LEU A 145 -15.74 -16.37 17.00
CA LEU A 145 -16.98 -16.96 17.49
C LEU A 145 -17.13 -18.41 17.00
N THR A 146 -17.29 -19.36 17.93
CA THR A 146 -17.40 -20.80 17.67
C THR A 146 -18.77 -21.37 18.04
N ASN A 147 -19.03 -22.59 17.58
CA ASN A 147 -20.30 -23.32 17.74
C ASN A 147 -21.54 -22.56 17.25
N VAL A 148 -21.37 -21.68 16.25
CA VAL A 148 -22.49 -20.99 15.60
C VAL A 148 -23.35 -22.02 14.89
N THR A 149 -24.65 -21.93 15.14
CA THR A 149 -25.65 -22.85 14.60
C THR A 149 -26.34 -22.23 13.41
N LEU A 150 -26.23 -22.89 12.26
CA LEU A 150 -27.05 -22.63 11.07
C LEU A 150 -27.81 -23.92 10.72
N PHE A 151 -29.11 -23.81 10.45
CA PHE A 151 -29.95 -24.94 10.01
C PHE A 151 -29.87 -26.18 10.92
N GLY A 152 -29.75 -25.96 12.24
CA GLY A 152 -29.57 -27.01 13.25
C GLY A 152 -28.15 -27.59 13.41
N ASN A 153 -27.21 -27.23 12.53
CA ASN A 153 -25.81 -27.67 12.63
C ASN A 153 -24.96 -26.60 13.33
N SER A 154 -24.39 -26.96 14.48
CA SER A 154 -23.58 -26.08 15.36
C SER A 154 -22.06 -26.15 15.08
N SER A 155 -21.66 -26.36 13.82
CA SER A 155 -20.24 -26.50 13.43
C SER A 155 -19.64 -25.25 12.79
N TYR A 156 -20.34 -24.11 12.79
CA TYR A 156 -19.87 -22.91 12.09
C TYR A 156 -18.99 -22.04 12.99
N VAL A 157 -17.99 -21.42 12.37
CA VAL A 157 -17.03 -20.51 12.98
C VAL A 157 -17.10 -19.19 12.21
N PHE A 158 -17.15 -18.07 12.94
CA PHE A 158 -17.18 -16.74 12.36
C PHE A 158 -16.13 -15.86 13.05
N TRP A 159 -15.45 -15.01 12.28
CA TRP A 159 -14.64 -13.93 12.83
C TRP A 159 -15.53 -12.70 12.96
N ASN A 160 -15.47 -12.03 14.11
CA ASN A 160 -16.26 -10.83 14.39
C ASN A 160 -15.31 -9.70 14.79
N GLN A 161 -15.50 -8.55 14.17
CA GLN A 161 -14.70 -7.35 14.33
C GLN A 161 -15.62 -6.22 14.80
N ASN A 162 -15.29 -5.56 15.92
CA ASN A 162 -15.95 -4.35 16.39
C ASN A 162 -14.91 -3.21 16.25
N VAL A 163 -15.15 -2.30 15.31
CA VAL A 163 -14.14 -1.38 14.78
C VAL A 163 -14.52 0.06 15.06
N ILE A 164 -13.54 0.85 15.48
CA ILE A 164 -13.59 2.31 15.49
C ILE A 164 -12.83 2.80 14.26
N PHE A 165 -13.52 3.43 13.31
CA PHE A 165 -12.86 4.33 12.37
C PHE A 165 -12.73 5.70 13.06
N TYR A 166 -11.52 6.25 13.12
CA TYR A 166 -11.27 7.57 13.70
C TYR A 166 -10.40 8.43 12.77
N SER A 167 -10.90 9.62 12.40
CA SER A 167 -10.12 10.63 11.70
C SER A 167 -9.72 11.77 12.64
N ALA A 168 -8.40 11.87 12.89
CA ALA A 168 -7.82 12.92 13.71
C ALA A 168 -7.95 14.31 13.07
N ARG A 169 -8.06 14.40 11.74
CA ARG A 169 -8.22 15.67 10.99
C ARG A 169 -9.62 16.26 11.08
N THR A 170 -10.66 15.43 11.05
CA THR A 170 -12.06 15.89 11.10
C THR A 170 -12.74 15.65 12.46
N HIS A 171 -11.99 15.15 13.45
CA HIS A 171 -12.48 14.76 14.77
C HIS A 171 -13.72 13.87 14.68
N THR A 172 -13.73 12.94 13.71
CA THR A 172 -14.88 12.10 13.41
C THR A 172 -14.61 10.67 13.82
N LEU A 173 -15.50 10.11 14.64
CA LEU A 173 -15.47 8.73 15.10
C LEU A 173 -16.73 8.00 14.58
N LEU A 174 -16.54 6.81 14.02
CA LEU A 174 -17.60 5.89 13.59
C LEU A 174 -17.33 4.51 14.22
N PHE A 175 -18.39 3.84 14.66
CA PHE A 175 -18.33 2.40 14.93
C PHE A 175 -18.77 1.63 13.69
N ILE A 176 -18.06 0.56 13.36
CA ILE A 176 -18.28 -0.28 12.19
C ILE A 176 -18.07 -1.73 12.64
N ASP A 177 -18.90 -2.66 12.21
CA ASP A 177 -18.61 -4.10 12.39
C ASP A 177 -18.17 -4.76 11.10
N ASN A 178 -17.46 -5.89 11.20
CA ASN A 178 -17.30 -6.83 10.10
C ASN A 178 -17.55 -8.26 10.64
N ILE A 179 -18.28 -9.07 9.86
CA ILE A 179 -18.50 -10.50 10.13
C ILE A 179 -18.09 -11.32 8.91
N TRP A 180 -17.18 -12.27 9.14
CA TRP A 180 -16.66 -13.18 8.12
C TRP A 180 -16.96 -14.65 8.47
N ASN A 181 -17.27 -15.46 7.46
CA ASN A 181 -17.49 -16.89 7.64
C ASN A 181 -16.16 -17.67 7.58
N PHE A 182 -15.70 -18.16 8.73
CA PHE A 182 -14.43 -18.89 8.88
C PHE A 182 -14.61 -20.41 8.98
N SER A 183 -15.79 -20.93 8.63
CA SER A 183 -16.17 -22.35 8.82
C SER A 183 -15.45 -23.34 7.90
N SER A 184 -14.84 -22.88 6.81
CA SER A 184 -13.88 -23.62 5.97
C SER A 184 -13.11 -22.63 5.08
N PRO A 185 -12.03 -23.04 4.38
CA PRO A 185 -11.26 -22.15 3.50
C PRO A 185 -12.07 -21.66 2.29
N SER A 186 -13.25 -22.23 2.02
CA SER A 186 -14.11 -21.88 0.90
C SER A 186 -15.56 -21.62 1.34
N ALA A 187 -15.80 -21.25 2.60
CA ALA A 187 -17.13 -21.07 3.16
C ALA A 187 -17.66 -19.64 2.87
N PRO A 188 -18.56 -19.43 1.91
CA PRO A 188 -19.06 -18.09 1.62
C PRO A 188 -19.91 -17.56 2.78
N PHE A 189 -19.88 -16.25 3.00
CA PHE A 189 -20.94 -15.57 3.72
C PHE A 189 -22.20 -15.56 2.85
N THR A 190 -23.34 -16.02 3.37
CA THR A 190 -24.59 -16.11 2.59
C THR A 190 -25.74 -15.45 3.34
N LEU A 191 -26.67 -14.83 2.61
CA LEU A 191 -27.86 -14.22 3.21
C LEU A 191 -28.70 -15.23 4.01
N ASN A 192 -28.75 -16.49 3.58
CA ASN A 192 -29.46 -17.57 4.26
C ASN A 192 -28.87 -17.92 5.64
N SER A 193 -27.61 -17.53 5.92
CA SER A 193 -26.99 -17.68 7.23
C SER A 193 -27.64 -16.78 8.29
N LEU A 194 -28.36 -15.73 7.88
CA LEU A 194 -28.96 -14.74 8.76
C LEU A 194 -30.48 -14.95 8.88
N TYR A 195 -31.02 -14.72 10.08
CA TYR A 195 -32.45 -14.70 10.37
C TYR A 195 -32.98 -13.27 10.56
N ASN A 196 -32.20 -12.42 11.21
CA ASN A 196 -32.48 -11.00 11.40
C ASN A 196 -31.18 -10.24 11.62
N TYR A 197 -31.06 -9.03 11.07
CA TYR A 197 -29.86 -8.20 11.11
C TYR A 197 -30.24 -6.72 10.90
N THR A 198 -29.31 -5.79 11.10
CA THR A 198 -29.55 -4.34 10.93
C THR A 198 -28.62 -3.66 9.92
N GLY A 199 -27.44 -4.21 9.66
CA GLY A 199 -26.49 -3.77 8.64
C GLY A 199 -26.68 -4.37 7.24
N PHE A 200 -25.56 -4.44 6.52
CA PHE A 200 -25.44 -4.66 5.08
C PHE A 200 -24.66 -5.95 4.78
N PRO A 201 -25.33 -7.09 4.52
CA PRO A 201 -24.65 -8.29 4.06
C PRO A 201 -24.06 -8.07 2.65
N GLN A 202 -22.81 -8.49 2.45
CA GLN A 202 -22.09 -8.50 1.18
C GLN A 202 -21.71 -9.93 0.74
N PRO A 203 -22.67 -10.81 0.39
CA PRO A 203 -22.37 -12.14 -0.14
C PRO A 203 -21.56 -12.05 -1.45
N PRO A 204 -20.58 -12.93 -1.69
CA PRO A 204 -20.26 -14.14 -0.91
C PRO A 204 -19.26 -13.92 0.24
N THR A 205 -18.88 -12.69 0.56
CA THR A 205 -17.65 -12.40 1.31
C THR A 205 -17.87 -12.12 2.80
N TYR A 206 -18.60 -11.06 3.16
CA TYR A 206 -18.72 -10.56 4.54
C TYR A 206 -20.08 -9.90 4.83
N TYR A 207 -20.22 -9.32 6.01
CA TYR A 207 -21.29 -8.41 6.43
C TYR A 207 -20.68 -7.26 7.22
N TYR A 208 -21.25 -6.06 7.14
CA TYR A 208 -20.90 -4.91 7.97
C TYR A 208 -22.13 -4.10 8.36
N ALA A 209 -22.09 -3.40 9.49
CA ALA A 209 -22.94 -2.24 9.77
C ALA A 209 -22.10 -1.01 10.17
N GLU A 210 -22.73 0.17 10.25
CA GLU A 210 -22.11 1.41 10.75
C GLU A 210 -23.01 2.13 11.75
N SER A 211 -22.40 2.87 12.68
CA SER A 211 -23.11 3.80 13.57
C SER A 211 -23.34 5.17 12.92
N SER A 212 -24.13 6.01 13.58
CA SER A 212 -24.02 7.46 13.35
C SER A 212 -22.62 7.98 13.70
N ALA A 213 -22.19 9.06 13.06
CA ALA A 213 -20.90 9.69 13.33
C ALA A 213 -20.92 10.51 14.64
N PHE A 214 -19.85 10.39 15.42
CA PHE A 214 -19.59 11.16 16.63
C PHE A 214 -18.50 12.21 16.37
N ASN A 215 -18.67 13.42 16.91
CA ASN A 215 -17.61 14.44 16.93
C ASN A 215 -16.79 14.27 18.22
N VAL A 216 -15.52 13.88 18.08
CA VAL A 216 -14.63 13.45 19.18
C VAL A 216 -13.22 13.97 18.92
N SER A 217 -12.65 14.64 19.91
CA SER A 217 -11.22 14.98 19.98
C SER A 217 -10.61 14.32 21.20
N THR A 218 -9.31 14.03 21.17
CA THR A 218 -8.58 13.55 22.35
C THR A 218 -8.49 14.64 23.43
N PRO A 219 -8.61 14.33 24.74
CA PRO A 219 -8.68 12.98 25.31
C PRO A 219 -10.07 12.33 25.24
N PHE A 220 -10.12 11.03 24.95
CA PHE A 220 -11.32 10.21 25.02
C PHE A 220 -11.01 8.76 25.44
N THR A 221 -12.04 8.08 25.96
CA THR A 221 -12.01 6.64 26.26
C THR A 221 -13.15 5.95 25.53
N VAL A 222 -12.87 4.81 24.90
CA VAL A 222 -13.86 3.91 24.32
C VAL A 222 -13.72 2.52 24.92
N HIS A 223 -14.86 1.90 25.24
CA HIS A 223 -14.98 0.48 25.52
C HIS A 223 -15.74 -0.14 24.35
N LEU A 224 -15.15 -1.13 23.68
CA LEU A 224 -15.79 -1.95 22.65
C LEU A 224 -16.19 -3.27 23.27
N PHE A 225 -17.33 -3.84 22.86
CA PHE A 225 -17.73 -5.17 23.30
C PHE A 225 -18.23 -6.05 22.15
N LEU A 226 -17.76 -7.30 22.12
CA LEU A 226 -18.29 -8.37 21.27
C LEU A 226 -19.06 -9.33 22.17
N ASN A 227 -20.39 -9.36 22.06
CA ASN A 227 -21.25 -10.19 22.93
C ASN A 227 -21.93 -11.29 22.12
N SER A 228 -21.98 -12.52 22.63
CA SER A 228 -22.72 -13.67 22.09
C SER A 228 -23.82 -14.10 23.06
N THR A 229 -25.00 -14.43 22.54
CA THR A 229 -26.16 -14.89 23.31
C THR A 229 -27.12 -15.70 22.44
N ASN A 230 -28.24 -16.16 23.03
CA ASN A 230 -29.34 -16.77 22.27
C ASN A 230 -30.63 -15.92 22.38
N ILE A 231 -31.28 -15.67 21.24
CA ILE A 231 -32.59 -15.01 21.12
C ILE A 231 -33.55 -15.99 20.44
N ASP A 232 -34.69 -16.28 21.06
CA ASP A 232 -35.72 -17.19 20.52
C ASP A 232 -35.16 -18.52 19.97
N GLY A 233 -34.20 -19.10 20.70
CA GLY A 233 -33.53 -20.36 20.34
C GLY A 233 -32.51 -20.27 19.19
N ARG A 234 -32.15 -19.06 18.74
CA ARG A 234 -31.12 -18.80 17.72
C ARG A 234 -29.90 -18.16 18.33
N ASN A 235 -28.71 -18.42 17.79
CA ASN A 235 -27.52 -17.66 18.17
C ASN A 235 -27.63 -16.21 17.68
N ALA A 236 -27.16 -15.27 18.49
CA ALA A 236 -27.14 -13.85 18.18
C ALA A 236 -25.87 -13.19 18.72
N VAL A 237 -25.37 -12.19 17.99
CA VAL A 237 -24.28 -11.31 18.43
C VAL A 237 -24.74 -9.86 18.50
N PHE A 238 -24.08 -9.09 19.35
CA PHE A 238 -24.28 -7.65 19.51
C PHE A 238 -22.94 -6.92 19.50
N PHE A 239 -22.86 -5.88 18.68
CA PHE A 239 -21.74 -4.96 18.61
C PHE A 239 -22.10 -3.73 19.45
N ASN A 240 -21.45 -3.64 20.61
CA ASN A 240 -21.76 -2.63 21.62
C ASN A 240 -20.54 -1.74 21.88
N TYR A 241 -20.80 -0.53 22.39
CA TYR A 241 -19.78 0.44 22.75
C TYR A 241 -20.18 1.24 24.00
N SER A 242 -19.18 1.82 24.66
CA SER A 242 -19.35 3.11 25.35
C SER A 242 -18.21 4.06 24.97
N LEU A 243 -18.54 5.33 24.76
CA LEU A 243 -17.65 6.42 24.38
C LEU A 243 -17.74 7.51 25.44
N THR A 244 -16.65 7.76 26.16
CA THR A 244 -16.52 8.80 27.17
C THR A 244 -15.63 9.93 26.65
N THR A 245 -16.15 11.15 26.70
CA THR A 245 -15.48 12.39 26.29
C THR A 245 -15.63 13.46 27.38
N SER A 246 -15.02 14.62 27.19
CA SER A 246 -15.26 15.80 28.04
C SER A 246 -16.74 16.26 28.09
N SER A 247 -17.58 15.83 27.14
CA SER A 247 -19.03 16.09 27.13
C SER A 247 -19.87 15.08 27.93
N GLY A 248 -19.26 13.98 28.40
CA GLY A 248 -19.94 12.86 29.06
C GLY A 248 -19.78 11.53 28.32
N THR A 249 -20.53 10.53 28.76
CA THR A 249 -20.51 9.15 28.22
C THR A 249 -21.77 8.87 27.40
N GLN A 250 -21.59 8.32 26.21
CA GLN A 250 -22.63 7.75 25.36
C GLN A 250 -22.39 6.25 25.21
N ALA A 251 -23.42 5.41 25.23
CA ALA A 251 -23.28 3.96 25.16
C ALA A 251 -24.48 3.31 24.50
N GLY A 252 -24.28 2.16 23.86
CA GLY A 252 -25.35 1.40 23.23
C GLY A 252 -24.88 0.23 22.38
N SER A 253 -25.82 -0.31 21.61
CA SER A 253 -25.58 -1.26 20.53
C SER A 253 -25.81 -0.52 19.20
N TYR A 254 -24.91 -0.67 18.23
CA TYR A 254 -25.14 -0.13 16.88
C TYR A 254 -25.61 -1.22 15.90
N ASP A 255 -25.23 -2.49 16.11
CA ASP A 255 -25.72 -3.62 15.33
C ASP A 255 -25.99 -4.89 16.15
N ARG A 256 -26.94 -5.68 15.67
CA ARG A 256 -27.27 -7.03 16.17
C ARG A 256 -27.57 -7.97 15.02
N VAL A 257 -26.78 -9.04 14.90
CA VAL A 257 -27.04 -10.16 14.00
C VAL A 257 -27.63 -11.35 14.76
N ILE A 258 -28.69 -11.94 14.21
CA ILE A 258 -29.29 -13.21 14.65
C ILE A 258 -29.12 -14.23 13.52
N PHE A 259 -28.45 -15.34 13.81
CA PHE A 259 -28.14 -16.40 12.86
C PHE A 259 -29.35 -17.32 12.61
N ASN A 260 -29.36 -18.00 11.45
CA ASN A 260 -30.49 -18.84 11.01
C ASN A 260 -30.47 -20.26 11.63
N SER A 261 -30.41 -20.32 12.96
CA SER A 261 -30.11 -21.56 13.68
C SER A 261 -31.21 -22.61 13.68
N THR A 262 -32.48 -22.23 13.60
CA THR A 262 -33.62 -23.14 13.79
C THR A 262 -34.39 -23.48 12.51
N TYR A 263 -33.95 -23.01 11.34
CA TYR A 263 -34.61 -23.36 10.08
C TYR A 263 -34.49 -24.87 9.81
N GLY A 264 -35.60 -25.49 9.42
CA GLY A 264 -35.70 -26.95 9.25
C GLY A 264 -35.83 -27.76 10.55
N MET A 265 -35.74 -27.13 11.72
CA MET A 265 -35.76 -27.81 13.02
C MET A 265 -37.16 -27.87 13.65
N SER A 266 -37.32 -28.73 14.66
CA SER A 266 -38.53 -28.79 15.48
C SER A 266 -38.86 -27.42 16.10
N PRO A 267 -40.14 -27.03 16.26
CA PRO A 267 -40.53 -25.84 17.02
C PRO A 267 -40.06 -25.83 18.48
N SER A 268 -39.64 -26.98 19.01
CA SER A 268 -39.05 -27.14 20.34
C SER A 268 -37.52 -27.04 20.39
N TYR A 269 -36.86 -26.78 19.25
CA TYR A 269 -35.41 -26.72 19.17
C TYR A 269 -34.87 -25.34 19.57
N SER A 270 -33.86 -25.34 20.42
CA SER A 270 -32.97 -24.19 20.67
C SER A 270 -31.55 -24.61 20.28
N ALA A 271 -30.84 -23.73 19.59
CA ALA A 271 -29.41 -23.85 19.40
C ALA A 271 -28.67 -23.95 20.76
N PRO A 272 -27.55 -24.68 20.83
CA PRO A 272 -26.57 -24.48 21.90
C PRO A 272 -26.02 -23.04 21.84
N ALA A 273 -25.47 -22.53 22.93
CA ALA A 273 -24.90 -21.19 22.95
C ALA A 273 -23.54 -21.15 22.21
N ALA A 274 -23.46 -20.30 21.18
CA ALA A 274 -22.19 -19.90 20.57
C ALA A 274 -21.39 -19.05 21.55
N HIS A 275 -20.06 -19.09 21.46
CA HIS A 275 -19.15 -18.38 22.34
C HIS A 275 -17.87 -18.00 21.60
N TYR A 276 -17.17 -16.98 22.08
CA TYR A 276 -15.85 -16.65 21.57
C TYR A 276 -14.80 -17.58 22.17
N GLU A 277 -13.84 -18.04 21.37
CA GLU A 277 -12.80 -18.99 21.76
C GLU A 277 -11.40 -18.47 21.42
N ILE A 278 -10.51 -18.53 22.41
CA ILE A 278 -9.06 -18.44 22.25
C ILE A 278 -8.48 -19.83 22.48
N ASN A 279 -7.68 -20.38 21.56
CA ASN A 279 -7.21 -21.77 21.63
C ASN A 279 -5.83 -21.94 20.96
N GLY A 280 -4.78 -21.92 21.77
CA GLY A 280 -3.39 -21.96 21.29
C GLY A 280 -2.92 -23.32 20.79
N PHE A 281 -3.79 -24.33 20.74
CA PHE A 281 -3.50 -25.64 20.13
C PHE A 281 -4.00 -25.74 18.69
N GLN A 282 -4.87 -24.83 18.24
CA GLN A 282 -5.60 -24.93 16.98
C GLN A 282 -5.59 -23.63 16.18
N VAL A 283 -5.87 -23.75 14.88
CA VAL A 283 -6.14 -22.62 14.00
C VAL A 283 -7.56 -22.77 13.45
N THR A 284 -8.14 -21.68 12.99
CA THR A 284 -9.49 -21.67 12.43
C THR A 284 -9.62 -22.64 11.24
N PRO A 285 -10.84 -23.10 10.88
CA PRO A 285 -11.04 -24.02 9.76
C PRO A 285 -10.58 -23.49 8.39
N THR A 286 -10.31 -22.19 8.25
CA THR A 286 -9.71 -21.60 7.05
C THR A 286 -8.21 -21.90 6.92
N GLY A 287 -7.52 -22.11 8.05
CA GLY A 287 -6.07 -22.35 8.11
C GLY A 287 -5.18 -21.10 8.09
N TYR A 288 -5.77 -19.90 8.01
CA TYR A 288 -5.01 -18.64 7.95
C TYR A 288 -4.71 -18.07 9.34
N ILE A 289 -5.74 -17.83 10.16
CA ILE A 289 -5.65 -17.18 11.48
C ILE A 289 -5.90 -18.16 12.64
N PRO A 290 -5.37 -17.93 13.86
CA PRO A 290 -5.62 -18.78 15.01
C PRO A 290 -7.01 -18.55 15.62
N TYR A 291 -7.33 -19.30 16.68
CA TYR A 291 -8.43 -18.95 17.58
C TYR A 291 -7.93 -17.95 18.62
N ASP A 292 -8.34 -16.70 18.50
CA ASP A 292 -7.80 -15.60 19.28
C ASP A 292 -8.82 -14.49 19.61
N ALA A 293 -8.33 -13.53 20.40
CA ALA A 293 -8.88 -12.18 20.46
C ALA A 293 -7.73 -11.17 20.43
N GLU A 294 -7.96 -10.04 19.77
CA GLU A 294 -6.99 -8.95 19.64
C GLU A 294 -7.67 -7.57 19.70
N LEU A 295 -6.95 -6.58 20.23
CA LEU A 295 -7.33 -5.17 20.27
C LEU A 295 -6.17 -4.35 19.70
N MET A 296 -6.31 -3.82 18.49
CA MET A 296 -5.19 -3.25 17.73
C MET A 296 -5.47 -1.87 17.12
N ILE A 297 -4.43 -1.20 16.64
CA ILE A 297 -4.47 0.04 15.84
C ILE A 297 -3.85 -0.24 14.46
N GLY A 298 -4.54 0.19 13.39
CA GLY A 298 -4.07 0.02 12.02
C GLY A 298 -4.56 1.10 11.06
N GLY A 299 -4.37 0.88 9.76
CA GLY A 299 -4.93 1.71 8.69
C GLY A 299 -6.46 1.84 8.78
N PRO A 300 -7.06 2.86 8.15
CA PRO A 300 -8.50 3.15 8.21
C PRO A 300 -9.41 2.05 7.64
N GLY A 301 -8.89 1.16 6.79
CA GLY A 301 -9.60 -0.01 6.25
C GLY A 301 -8.95 -0.61 5.00
N GLY A 302 -9.55 -1.67 4.48
CA GLY A 302 -9.21 -2.40 3.25
C GLY A 302 -7.78 -2.95 3.20
N GLY A 303 -7.21 -3.33 4.35
CA GLY A 303 -5.86 -3.89 4.45
C GLY A 303 -4.74 -2.84 4.39
N SER A 304 -5.03 -1.56 4.65
CA SER A 304 -4.04 -0.47 4.62
C SER A 304 -3.20 -0.35 5.91
N THR A 305 -2.06 0.36 5.82
CA THR A 305 -1.25 0.74 6.99
C THR A 305 -1.52 2.18 7.45
N SER A 306 -0.98 2.55 8.61
CA SER A 306 -0.95 3.94 9.11
C SER A 306 0.31 4.23 9.95
N SER A 307 1.11 5.20 9.51
CA SER A 307 2.27 5.69 10.26
C SER A 307 1.85 6.63 11.37
N ILE A 308 2.29 6.36 12.60
CA ILE A 308 1.94 7.11 13.79
C ILE A 308 3.13 7.97 14.24
N TYR A 309 2.99 9.30 14.12
CA TYR A 309 4.04 10.24 14.51
C TYR A 309 3.96 10.61 16.00
N ASN A 310 2.74 10.79 16.51
CA ASN A 310 2.48 11.01 17.93
C ASN A 310 1.36 10.09 18.45
N ILE A 311 1.61 9.38 19.54
CA ILE A 311 0.56 8.70 20.31
C ILE A 311 0.85 8.77 21.81
N ASN A 312 -0.22 8.93 22.58
CA ASN A 312 -0.21 8.70 24.03
C ASN A 312 -1.56 8.10 24.45
N GLY A 313 -1.54 6.93 25.07
CA GLY A 313 -2.76 6.26 25.52
C GLY A 313 -2.52 4.94 26.24
N THR A 314 -3.59 4.21 26.50
CA THR A 314 -3.57 2.87 27.11
C THR A 314 -4.64 1.96 26.52
N MET A 315 -4.39 0.65 26.55
CA MET A 315 -5.35 -0.38 26.14
C MET A 315 -5.48 -1.49 27.21
N THR A 316 -6.64 -2.14 27.28
CA THR A 316 -6.85 -3.43 27.96
C THR A 316 -7.69 -4.37 27.09
N LEU A 317 -7.44 -5.67 27.20
CA LEU A 317 -8.21 -6.72 26.53
C LEU A 317 -8.71 -7.71 27.58
N ASP A 318 -10.02 -7.72 27.80
CA ASP A 318 -10.66 -8.39 28.93
C ASP A 318 -11.80 -9.30 28.46
N TYR A 319 -11.97 -10.44 29.12
CA TYR A 319 -13.02 -11.42 28.80
C TYR A 319 -14.02 -11.55 29.94
N LEU A 320 -15.29 -11.80 29.61
CA LEU A 320 -16.33 -11.97 30.63
C LEU A 320 -16.14 -13.30 31.36
N ASN A 321 -15.76 -13.23 32.63
CA ASN A 321 -15.61 -14.36 33.52
C ASN A 321 -16.76 -14.37 34.54
N GLY A 322 -17.82 -15.11 34.21
CA GLY A 322 -19.03 -15.25 35.04
C GLY A 322 -19.92 -14.00 35.10
N LYS A 323 -19.45 -12.93 35.76
CA LYS A 323 -20.19 -11.66 35.95
C LYS A 323 -19.31 -10.40 35.89
N SER A 324 -18.00 -10.55 35.67
CA SER A 324 -17.04 -9.46 35.61
C SER A 324 -16.07 -9.70 34.46
N TYR A 325 -15.69 -8.64 33.76
CA TYR A 325 -14.56 -8.70 32.83
C TYR A 325 -13.25 -8.83 33.61
N THR A 326 -12.30 -9.55 33.05
CA THR A 326 -10.95 -9.75 33.58
C THR A 326 -9.99 -9.98 32.43
N SER A 327 -8.74 -9.54 32.56
CA SER A 327 -7.81 -9.51 31.43
C SER A 327 -7.47 -10.91 30.89
N VAL A 328 -7.19 -11.00 29.60
CA VAL A 328 -6.75 -12.25 28.95
C VAL A 328 -5.52 -12.84 29.65
N PRO A 329 -5.38 -14.17 29.77
CA PRO A 329 -4.32 -14.80 30.57
C PRO A 329 -2.89 -14.39 30.19
N SER A 330 -2.65 -14.05 28.93
CA SER A 330 -1.34 -13.63 28.40
C SER A 330 -1.53 -12.76 27.16
N ALA A 331 -0.52 -11.97 26.79
CA ALA A 331 -0.56 -11.16 25.57
C ALA A 331 0.79 -10.95 24.88
N TYR A 332 0.71 -10.48 23.64
CA TYR A 332 1.77 -9.85 22.85
C TYR A 332 1.29 -8.45 22.43
N ASP A 333 2.19 -7.53 22.11
CA ASP A 333 1.84 -6.13 21.79
C ASP A 333 1.39 -5.92 20.33
N PHE A 334 0.93 -6.99 19.68
CA PHE A 334 0.46 -7.00 18.30
C PHE A 334 -0.59 -8.09 18.09
N GLY A 335 -1.51 -7.85 17.17
CA GLY A 335 -2.42 -8.84 16.62
C GLY A 335 -1.74 -9.71 15.55
N THR A 336 -2.46 -10.71 15.06
CA THR A 336 -1.99 -11.68 14.07
C THR A 336 -3.03 -12.02 12.99
N ALA A 337 -4.28 -11.61 13.14
CA ALA A 337 -5.38 -11.96 12.24
C ALA A 337 -5.77 -10.83 11.28
N THR A 338 -5.72 -9.59 11.76
CA THR A 338 -6.13 -8.37 11.03
C THR A 338 -5.19 -8.01 9.88
N GLY A 339 -5.76 -7.56 8.75
CA GLY A 339 -5.00 -7.11 7.57
C GLY A 339 -4.53 -5.66 7.62
N GLU A 340 -5.20 -4.79 8.38
CA GLU A 340 -4.73 -3.44 8.67
C GLU A 340 -3.53 -3.46 9.65
N THR A 341 -2.55 -2.60 9.38
CA THR A 341 -1.30 -2.53 10.15
C THR A 341 -0.97 -1.10 10.57
N SER A 342 0.00 -0.94 11.46
CA SER A 342 0.58 0.36 11.80
C SER A 342 2.06 0.26 12.17
N GLU A 343 2.70 1.43 12.21
CA GLU A 343 4.09 1.59 12.61
C GLU A 343 4.33 2.96 13.29
N GLY A 344 5.45 3.10 14.00
CA GLY A 344 5.78 4.28 14.80
C GLY A 344 5.19 4.31 16.22
N ILE A 345 4.48 3.23 16.61
CA ILE A 345 4.02 2.99 17.98
C ILE A 345 5.03 2.08 18.70
N SER A 346 5.47 2.49 19.89
CA SER A 346 6.13 1.64 20.89
C SER A 346 5.15 1.33 22.02
N ILE A 347 5.10 0.06 22.43
CA ILE A 347 4.18 -0.41 23.48
C ILE A 347 4.99 -0.98 24.65
N TYR A 348 4.54 -0.68 25.86
CA TYR A 348 5.02 -1.30 27.10
C TYR A 348 3.83 -1.67 28.00
N TRP A 349 4.05 -2.40 29.10
CA TRP A 349 2.95 -2.90 29.91
C TRP A 349 3.20 -2.86 31.43
N GLU A 350 2.16 -2.52 32.18
CA GLU A 350 2.15 -2.54 33.65
C GLU A 350 0.90 -3.32 34.12
N GLY A 351 1.10 -4.43 34.84
CA GLY A 351 0.02 -5.35 35.19
C GLY A 351 -0.55 -6.08 33.97
N THR A 352 -1.75 -5.68 33.53
CA THR A 352 -2.39 -6.15 32.28
C THR A 352 -2.83 -4.98 31.38
N THR A 353 -2.33 -3.78 31.66
CA THR A 353 -2.56 -2.57 30.86
C THR A 353 -1.41 -2.38 29.88
N ALA A 354 -1.73 -2.25 28.60
CA ALA A 354 -0.80 -1.78 27.58
C ALA A 354 -0.73 -0.25 27.59
N HIS A 355 0.46 0.32 27.40
CA HIS A 355 0.71 1.75 27.34
C HIS A 355 1.29 2.10 25.97
N LEU A 356 0.62 3.00 25.27
CA LEU A 356 0.93 3.41 23.89
C LEU A 356 1.74 4.70 23.90
N ASN A 357 2.88 4.72 23.21
CA ASN A 357 3.73 5.89 23.03
C ASN A 357 4.37 5.88 21.62
N SER A 358 4.81 7.03 21.11
CA SER A 358 5.66 7.04 19.91
C SER A 358 6.95 6.25 20.12
N GLY A 359 7.42 5.57 19.08
CA GLY A 359 8.71 4.88 19.11
C GLY A 359 8.81 3.76 18.08
N PRO A 360 9.87 2.94 18.15
CA PRO A 360 10.07 1.86 17.19
C PRO A 360 9.08 0.73 17.45
N SER A 361 8.31 0.36 16.43
CA SER A 361 7.37 -0.78 16.44
C SER A 361 8.11 -2.12 16.36
N ILE A 362 8.86 -2.42 17.41
CA ILE A 362 9.47 -3.71 17.69
C ILE A 362 8.41 -4.56 18.39
N LEU A 363 8.28 -5.82 18.01
CA LEU A 363 7.27 -6.73 18.55
C LEU A 363 7.76 -7.42 19.83
N TYR A 364 6.94 -7.47 20.87
CA TYR A 364 7.29 -8.00 22.19
C TYR A 364 6.26 -8.97 22.80
N PRO A 365 6.74 -9.97 23.56
CA PRO A 365 5.92 -10.70 24.53
C PRO A 365 5.58 -9.81 25.75
N MET A 366 4.29 -9.79 26.15
CA MET A 366 3.78 -9.04 27.31
C MET A 366 3.57 -9.96 28.53
N TRP A 367 2.58 -9.68 29.38
CA TRP A 367 2.33 -10.42 30.62
C TRP A 367 2.13 -11.93 30.38
N ASN A 368 2.62 -12.73 31.33
CA ASN A 368 2.63 -14.19 31.32
C ASN A 368 3.28 -14.88 30.10
N ILE A 369 3.85 -14.11 29.15
CA ILE A 369 4.91 -14.56 28.24
C ILE A 369 6.28 -14.07 28.75
N SER A 370 6.34 -12.82 29.20
CA SER A 370 7.54 -12.09 29.61
C SER A 370 7.47 -11.64 31.07
N SER A 371 8.63 -11.51 31.71
CA SER A 371 8.79 -10.89 33.04
C SER A 371 9.06 -9.38 32.99
N ASN A 372 9.32 -8.82 31.79
CA ASN A 372 9.87 -7.47 31.64
C ASN A 372 8.75 -6.42 31.53
N SER A 373 8.05 -6.20 32.65
CA SER A 373 7.05 -5.14 32.83
C SER A 373 7.70 -3.76 33.06
N GLY A 374 6.92 -2.69 32.88
CA GLY A 374 7.37 -1.30 32.97
C GLY A 374 8.04 -0.81 31.68
N TYR A 375 8.82 0.27 31.77
CA TYR A 375 9.53 0.85 30.64
C TYR A 375 10.88 1.46 31.05
N GLN A 376 11.71 1.71 30.04
CA GLN A 376 12.83 2.65 30.07
C GLN A 376 12.63 3.71 28.99
N GLN A 377 13.20 4.91 29.20
CA GLN A 377 12.93 6.08 28.38
C GLN A 377 14.18 6.53 27.61
N MET A 378 14.07 6.60 26.28
CA MET A 378 15.07 7.19 25.38
C MET A 378 14.51 8.49 24.81
N SER A 379 15.09 9.64 25.16
CA SER A 379 14.61 10.96 24.72
C SER A 379 15.73 11.92 24.35
N GLY A 380 15.42 12.99 23.63
CA GLY A 380 16.40 14.00 23.26
C GLY A 380 16.08 14.67 21.92
N PHE A 381 17.13 15.10 21.22
CA PHE A 381 17.02 15.83 19.96
C PHE A 381 17.88 15.21 18.86
N LEU A 382 17.31 15.08 17.67
CA LEU A 382 18.00 14.75 16.43
C LEU A 382 18.22 16.02 15.59
N THR A 383 19.38 16.12 14.94
CA THR A 383 19.70 17.21 14.01
C THR A 383 20.46 16.64 12.79
N PRO A 384 19.97 16.83 11.55
CA PRO A 384 18.69 17.47 11.17
C PRO A 384 17.43 16.79 11.74
N SER A 385 16.34 17.54 11.91
CA SER A 385 15.11 17.02 12.53
C SER A 385 14.31 16.03 11.68
N ASN A 386 14.65 15.91 10.40
CA ASN A 386 14.07 14.98 9.42
C ASN A 386 14.97 13.76 9.14
N GLY A 387 15.95 13.47 10.02
CA GLY A 387 16.65 12.19 10.00
C GLY A 387 15.80 11.03 10.55
N PHE A 388 16.09 9.81 10.10
CA PHE A 388 15.35 8.61 10.48
C PHE A 388 16.05 7.86 11.61
N ILE A 389 15.28 7.32 12.56
CA ILE A 389 15.77 6.43 13.63
C ILE A 389 15.16 5.04 13.42
N PHE A 390 16.01 4.01 13.35
CA PHE A 390 15.61 2.61 13.31
C PHE A 390 16.26 1.85 14.45
N MET A 391 15.51 1.00 15.15
CA MET A 391 15.93 0.36 16.39
C MET A 391 15.49 -1.11 16.46
N SER A 392 16.31 -1.96 17.07
CA SER A 392 16.00 -3.37 17.31
C SER A 392 16.50 -3.83 18.69
N ASN A 393 15.86 -4.85 19.24
CA ASN A 393 16.21 -5.45 20.53
C ASN A 393 17.54 -6.24 20.42
N GLY A 394 18.45 -6.03 21.36
CA GLY A 394 19.77 -6.66 21.38
C GLY A 394 20.75 -6.06 20.36
N THR A 395 21.36 -6.93 19.55
CA THR A 395 22.34 -6.55 18.50
C THR A 395 21.60 -6.20 17.20
N PHE A 396 22.05 -5.16 16.51
CA PHE A 396 21.26 -4.52 15.47
C PHE A 396 20.92 -5.48 14.31
N ASN A 397 19.63 -5.68 14.07
CA ASN A 397 19.14 -6.58 13.03
C ASN A 397 18.11 -5.88 12.15
N GLU A 398 18.43 -5.70 10.87
CA GLU A 398 17.60 -5.00 9.87
C GLU A 398 16.28 -5.73 9.58
N SER A 399 16.20 -7.04 9.84
CA SER A 399 14.96 -7.81 9.73
C SER A 399 13.99 -7.56 10.88
N TYR A 400 14.44 -7.02 12.01
CA TYR A 400 13.63 -6.77 13.23
C TYR A 400 13.73 -5.30 13.69
N ALA A 401 14.05 -4.39 12.77
CA ALA A 401 14.23 -2.97 13.05
C ALA A 401 12.93 -2.20 12.85
N GLY A 402 12.33 -1.73 13.95
CA GLY A 402 11.20 -0.81 13.91
C GLY A 402 11.68 0.62 13.60
N TRP A 403 10.94 1.33 12.75
CA TRP A 403 11.11 2.77 12.55
C TRP A 403 10.50 3.53 13.73
N ALA A 404 11.22 4.53 14.23
CA ALA A 404 10.76 5.43 15.29
C ALA A 404 10.57 6.86 14.74
N PRO A 405 9.40 7.48 14.94
CA PRO A 405 9.11 8.83 14.45
C PRO A 405 9.91 9.89 15.22
N VAL A 406 10.26 10.98 14.54
CA VAL A 406 10.94 12.14 15.15
C VAL A 406 10.04 13.37 14.94
N GLY A 407 9.91 14.20 15.97
CA GLY A 407 9.14 15.45 15.87
C GLY A 407 9.78 16.45 14.91
N VAL A 408 8.97 17.33 14.31
CA VAL A 408 9.42 18.32 13.30
C VAL A 408 10.54 19.24 13.82
N ASN A 409 10.56 19.49 15.14
CA ASN A 409 11.60 20.23 15.86
C ASN A 409 12.84 19.40 16.25
N GLY A 410 12.89 18.12 15.85
CA GLY A 410 13.95 17.15 16.16
C GLY A 410 13.75 16.42 17.49
N TYR A 411 12.74 16.76 18.29
CA TYR A 411 12.53 16.11 19.59
C TYR A 411 12.00 14.69 19.43
N PHE A 412 12.46 13.78 20.28
CA PHE A 412 11.90 12.44 20.45
C PHE A 412 11.82 12.05 21.93
N ASP A 413 10.83 11.21 22.27
CA ASP A 413 10.64 10.62 23.60
C ASP A 413 9.97 9.26 23.45
N TYR A 414 10.77 8.19 23.56
CA TYR A 414 10.38 6.81 23.34
C TYR A 414 10.41 6.03 24.67
N ARG A 415 9.29 5.38 24.99
CA ARG A 415 9.15 4.46 26.13
C ARG A 415 9.12 3.04 25.61
N LEU A 416 10.16 2.28 25.95
CA LEU A 416 10.41 0.93 25.46
C LEU A 416 10.46 -0.06 26.63
N PRO A 417 10.03 -1.34 26.44
CA PRO A 417 10.18 -2.36 27.46
C PRO A 417 11.64 -2.51 27.93
N PRO A 418 11.91 -2.87 29.21
CA PRO A 418 13.26 -3.01 29.73
C PRO A 418 14.09 -4.04 28.95
N GLY A 419 15.22 -3.60 28.38
CA GLY A 419 16.06 -4.43 27.53
C GLY A 419 17.34 -3.73 27.03
N MET A 420 18.20 -4.50 26.39
CA MET A 420 19.31 -3.98 25.57
C MET A 420 18.76 -3.60 24.20
N TYR A 421 19.16 -2.46 23.65
CA TYR A 421 18.78 -2.04 22.32
C TYR A 421 19.97 -1.52 21.53
N SER A 422 19.86 -1.61 20.22
CA SER A 422 20.75 -0.93 19.29
C SER A 422 19.97 -0.33 18.14
N GLY A 423 20.53 0.72 17.53
CA GLY A 423 19.86 1.45 16.46
C GLY A 423 20.82 2.12 15.50
N LYS A 424 20.26 2.52 14.37
CA LYS A 424 20.89 3.36 13.35
C LYS A 424 20.11 4.67 13.23
N VAL A 425 20.84 5.75 12.99
CA VAL A 425 20.31 7.06 12.62
C VAL A 425 20.84 7.42 11.25
N LEU A 426 19.93 7.68 10.30
CA LEU A 426 20.24 7.76 8.86
C LEU A 426 19.62 9.03 8.25
N MET A 427 20.34 9.64 7.30
CA MET A 427 19.80 10.69 6.43
C MET A 427 20.70 10.86 5.19
N SER A 428 20.12 10.90 4.00
CA SER A 428 20.76 11.28 2.74
C SER A 428 21.60 12.56 2.88
N GLU A 429 22.77 12.61 2.24
CA GLU A 429 23.79 13.67 2.41
C GLU A 429 24.43 13.78 3.81
N TYR A 430 24.18 12.86 4.74
CA TYR A 430 24.84 12.79 6.05
C TYR A 430 25.42 11.41 6.35
N THR A 431 26.51 11.38 7.12
CA THR A 431 27.12 10.13 7.61
C THR A 431 26.24 9.50 8.69
N PRO A 432 25.80 8.23 8.54
CA PRO A 432 24.92 7.58 9.51
C PRO A 432 25.64 7.27 10.82
N ILE A 433 24.89 7.27 11.92
CA ILE A 433 25.37 6.96 13.27
C ILE A 433 24.74 5.63 13.73
N SER A 434 25.51 4.79 14.42
CA SER A 434 24.99 3.60 15.13
C SER A 434 25.16 3.78 16.63
N PHE A 435 24.20 3.30 17.42
CA PHE A 435 24.18 3.47 18.89
C PHE A 435 23.68 2.21 19.60
N THR A 436 23.94 2.15 20.91
CA THR A 436 23.40 1.15 21.85
C THR A 436 22.88 1.86 23.10
N PHE A 437 21.78 1.39 23.67
CA PHE A 437 21.30 1.87 24.98
C PHE A 437 20.62 0.73 25.77
N SER A 438 20.53 0.87 27.09
CA SER A 438 20.15 -0.22 28.00
C SER A 438 19.54 0.25 29.34
N SER A 439 19.15 1.51 29.40
CA SER A 439 18.59 2.19 30.58
C SER A 439 17.96 3.50 30.13
N THR A 440 17.18 4.15 31.00
CA THR A 440 16.73 5.53 30.74
C THR A 440 17.92 6.44 30.47
N THR A 441 17.88 7.16 29.34
CA THR A 441 19.01 7.93 28.81
C THR A 441 18.52 9.08 27.93
N SER A 442 19.22 10.21 27.99
CA SER A 442 18.99 11.32 27.05
C SER A 442 20.11 11.39 26.02
N MET A 443 19.75 11.51 24.73
CA MET A 443 20.71 11.56 23.62
C MET A 443 20.41 12.72 22.68
N ASN A 444 21.36 13.64 22.56
CA ASN A 444 21.36 14.64 21.49
C ASN A 444 22.25 14.12 20.36
N ILE A 445 21.65 13.83 19.21
CA ILE A 445 22.28 13.20 18.06
C ILE A 445 22.41 14.23 16.95
N THR A 446 23.64 14.48 16.51
CA THR A 446 23.92 15.40 15.40
C THR A 446 24.63 14.65 14.30
N LEU A 447 23.93 14.44 13.18
CA LEU A 447 24.50 13.84 11.99
C LEU A 447 25.51 14.81 11.34
N LYS A 448 26.56 14.26 10.72
CA LYS A 448 27.58 15.07 10.03
C LYS A 448 27.34 15.02 8.53
N SER A 449 27.13 16.18 7.91
CA SER A 449 26.98 16.29 6.46
C SER A 449 28.19 15.68 5.74
N ASN A 450 27.90 14.92 4.69
CA ASN A 450 28.84 14.17 3.89
C ASN A 450 28.18 13.89 2.52
N TYR A 451 28.33 14.82 1.59
CA TYR A 451 27.81 14.72 0.22
C TYR A 451 28.36 13.52 -0.57
N GLY A 452 29.42 12.85 -0.09
CA GLY A 452 29.91 11.59 -0.66
C GLY A 452 28.99 10.39 -0.39
N MET A 453 28.01 10.51 0.50
CA MET A 453 26.98 9.49 0.72
C MET A 453 25.94 9.46 -0.39
N GLY A 454 25.62 10.62 -0.97
CA GLY A 454 24.47 10.80 -1.85
C GLY A 454 23.13 10.54 -1.17
N ILE A 455 22.11 10.33 -2.00
CA ILE A 455 20.80 9.86 -1.56
C ILE A 455 20.88 8.37 -1.23
N TYR A 456 20.59 8.02 0.02
CA TYR A 456 20.48 6.64 0.51
C TYR A 456 19.32 6.43 1.51
N THR A 457 18.58 7.49 1.82
CA THR A 457 17.29 7.50 2.54
C THR A 457 16.27 8.31 1.73
N PRO A 458 14.96 8.19 2.02
CA PRO A 458 13.98 9.18 1.60
C PRO A 458 14.35 10.62 2.02
N LEU A 459 13.71 11.59 1.35
CA LEU A 459 13.84 13.03 1.58
C LEU A 459 12.52 13.60 2.09
N TYR A 460 12.39 13.73 3.42
CA TYR A 460 11.16 14.18 4.08
C TYR A 460 11.26 15.64 4.54
N ALA A 461 10.17 16.40 4.41
CA ALA A 461 9.99 17.69 5.08
C ALA A 461 8.53 17.90 5.49
N MET A 462 8.29 17.97 6.80
CA MET A 462 6.95 18.16 7.40
C MET A 462 6.55 19.63 7.55
N ASP A 463 7.46 20.55 7.22
CA ASP A 463 7.24 22.00 7.16
C ASP A 463 8.30 22.71 6.29
N ASN A 464 8.17 24.03 6.15
CA ASN A 464 9.15 24.88 5.44
C ASN A 464 10.55 24.94 6.07
N MET A 465 10.71 24.57 7.35
CA MET A 465 12.01 24.62 8.04
C MET A 465 12.85 23.38 7.74
N GLN A 466 12.22 22.22 7.51
CA GLN A 466 12.92 20.96 7.22
C GLN A 466 13.48 20.89 5.79
N LEU A 467 12.88 21.62 4.84
CA LEU A 467 13.32 21.68 3.43
C LEU A 467 14.82 21.96 3.27
N GLN A 468 15.39 22.87 4.07
CA GLN A 468 16.81 23.26 3.98
C GLN A 468 17.79 22.09 4.15
N TYR A 469 17.38 21.02 4.85
CA TYR A 469 18.24 19.86 5.12
C TYR A 469 18.18 18.79 4.02
N ILE A 470 17.16 18.83 3.15
CA ILE A 470 16.99 17.97 1.98
C ILE A 470 17.16 18.73 0.64
N SER A 471 17.69 19.96 0.71
CA SER A 471 17.96 20.80 -0.45
C SER A 471 19.45 21.05 -0.66
N SER A 472 19.90 20.95 -1.90
CA SER A 472 21.25 21.31 -2.36
C SER A 472 21.52 22.81 -2.35
N GLY A 473 20.47 23.63 -2.34
CA GLY A 473 20.52 25.08 -2.28
C GLY A 473 19.12 25.71 -2.20
N GLY A 474 19.06 27.03 -2.33
CA GLY A 474 17.81 27.80 -2.25
C GLY A 474 17.53 28.44 -0.91
N ASN A 475 16.42 29.18 -0.83
CA ASN A 475 15.87 29.71 0.42
C ASN A 475 14.32 29.71 0.47
N GLY A 476 13.68 29.01 -0.47
CA GLY A 476 12.22 28.87 -0.50
C GLY A 476 11.45 30.05 -1.09
N THR A 477 12.12 30.98 -1.79
CA THR A 477 11.46 32.12 -2.45
C THR A 477 11.37 31.93 -3.96
N ALA A 478 10.42 32.59 -4.63
CA ALA A 478 10.20 32.44 -6.07
C ALA A 478 11.42 32.69 -6.96
N GLY A 479 12.33 33.57 -6.54
CA GLY A 479 13.60 33.85 -7.24
C GLY A 479 14.79 33.00 -6.78
N ASN A 480 14.60 32.10 -5.80
CA ASN A 480 15.62 31.23 -5.22
C ASN A 480 14.94 30.02 -4.51
N PRO A 481 14.24 29.15 -5.26
CA PRO A 481 13.50 28.01 -4.70
C PRO A 481 14.44 27.04 -3.99
N TYR A 482 13.93 26.29 -3.01
CA TYR A 482 14.66 25.16 -2.44
C TYR A 482 14.82 24.06 -3.50
N VAL A 483 16.07 23.72 -3.85
CA VAL A 483 16.38 22.72 -4.88
C VAL A 483 16.68 21.39 -4.22
N ILE A 484 15.74 20.45 -4.26
CA ILE A 484 15.83 19.13 -3.61
C ILE A 484 17.02 18.33 -4.19
N TYR A 485 17.67 17.51 -3.37
CA TYR A 485 18.75 16.62 -3.83
C TYR A 485 18.25 15.61 -4.87
N ASN A 486 19.10 15.31 -5.86
CA ASN A 486 18.84 14.31 -6.91
C ASN A 486 20.00 13.31 -7.13
N ASN A 487 21.04 13.39 -6.29
CA ASN A 487 22.30 12.66 -6.43
C ASN A 487 22.28 11.26 -5.76
N GLN A 488 21.43 10.36 -6.25
CA GLN A 488 21.45 8.95 -5.84
C GLN A 488 22.63 8.20 -6.49
N TYR A 489 23.64 7.82 -5.71
CA TYR A 489 24.82 7.07 -6.19
C TYR A 489 24.70 5.54 -6.02
N ASN A 490 23.82 5.08 -5.13
CA ASN A 490 23.63 3.68 -4.76
C ASN A 490 22.13 3.42 -4.50
N PRO A 491 21.67 2.15 -4.50
CA PRO A 491 20.33 1.82 -4.01
C PRO A 491 20.10 2.36 -2.58
N LEU A 492 18.87 2.71 -2.24
CA LEU A 492 18.54 3.16 -0.88
C LEU A 492 18.89 2.09 0.16
N ASN A 493 19.05 2.53 1.42
CA ASN A 493 19.32 1.62 2.51
C ASN A 493 18.19 0.59 2.67
N SER A 494 18.60 -0.66 2.93
CA SER A 494 17.73 -1.82 3.15
C SER A 494 16.56 -1.57 4.09
N LEU A 495 16.70 -0.72 5.11
CA LEU A 495 15.66 -0.44 6.12
C LEU A 495 14.37 0.18 5.54
N PHE A 496 14.43 0.88 4.41
CA PHE A 496 13.26 1.55 3.79
C PHE A 496 12.42 0.63 2.91
N TRP A 497 12.60 -0.68 3.01
CA TRP A 497 11.84 -1.69 2.25
C TRP A 497 10.37 -1.79 2.62
N GLN A 498 10.00 -1.33 3.82
CA GLN A 498 8.86 -1.83 4.58
C GLN A 498 7.54 -1.68 3.83
N PHE A 499 6.77 -2.77 3.80
CA PHE A 499 5.39 -2.83 3.32
C PHE A 499 4.57 -3.78 4.21
N ASN A 500 3.24 -3.67 4.18
CA ASN A 500 2.34 -4.60 4.88
C ASN A 500 1.88 -5.79 4.02
N ASP A 501 1.03 -6.66 4.55
CA ASP A 501 0.60 -7.89 3.87
C ASP A 501 -0.09 -7.67 2.51
N PHE A 502 -0.79 -6.54 2.36
CA PHE A 502 -1.40 -6.10 1.10
C PHE A 502 -0.44 -5.29 0.22
N THR A 503 0.81 -5.13 0.64
CA THR A 503 1.94 -4.43 0.00
C THR A 503 1.87 -2.89 -0.02
N PHE A 504 1.07 -2.27 0.85
CA PHE A 504 1.13 -0.82 1.09
C PHE A 504 2.54 -0.40 1.54
N PRO A 505 3.24 0.51 0.84
CA PRO A 505 4.61 0.91 1.18
C PRO A 505 4.62 1.87 2.37
N VAL A 506 5.51 1.68 3.34
CA VAL A 506 5.62 2.54 4.54
C VAL A 506 6.34 3.87 4.24
N PHE A 507 7.17 3.91 3.19
CA PHE A 507 8.02 5.07 2.88
C PHE A 507 7.91 5.48 1.40
N PRO A 508 7.41 6.68 1.07
CA PRO A 508 7.79 7.40 -0.15
C PRO A 508 9.29 7.70 -0.23
N GLY A 509 9.75 8.09 -1.42
CA GLY A 509 11.11 8.57 -1.69
C GLY A 509 11.28 10.06 -1.41
N ILE A 510 10.29 10.88 -1.79
CA ILE A 510 10.18 12.29 -1.41
C ILE A 510 8.82 12.49 -0.72
N MET A 511 8.79 13.17 0.41
CA MET A 511 7.54 13.50 1.11
C MET A 511 7.57 14.94 1.61
N LEU A 512 6.79 15.82 0.96
CA LEU A 512 6.67 17.23 1.34
C LEU A 512 5.26 17.50 1.90
N VAL A 513 5.19 17.97 3.15
CA VAL A 513 3.93 18.13 3.88
C VAL A 513 3.83 19.54 4.46
N ASN A 514 2.68 20.18 4.33
CA ASN A 514 2.39 21.52 4.91
C ASN A 514 3.39 22.63 4.51
N THR A 515 3.99 22.53 3.31
CA THR A 515 4.95 23.52 2.81
C THR A 515 4.29 24.62 1.98
N SER A 516 4.88 25.81 1.98
CA SER A 516 4.44 26.97 1.16
C SER A 516 5.62 27.77 0.60
N ALA A 517 6.84 27.31 0.88
CA ALA A 517 8.05 27.75 0.20
C ALA A 517 8.06 27.27 -1.25
N TYR A 518 8.69 28.04 -2.13
CA TYR A 518 8.95 27.61 -3.50
C TYR A 518 9.98 26.48 -3.50
N VAL A 519 9.63 25.34 -4.09
CA VAL A 519 10.47 24.13 -4.15
C VAL A 519 10.64 23.70 -5.61
N LEU A 520 11.84 23.26 -5.95
CA LEU A 520 12.18 22.64 -7.23
C LEU A 520 12.71 21.22 -6.98
N ILE A 521 11.99 20.23 -7.51
CA ILE A 521 12.44 18.85 -7.68
C ILE A 521 12.83 18.73 -9.16
N ASP A 522 14.10 18.98 -9.46
CA ASP A 522 14.65 18.96 -10.84
C ASP A 522 15.49 17.71 -11.07
N HIS A 523 15.30 17.04 -12.21
CA HIS A 523 15.97 15.78 -12.57
C HIS A 523 15.94 14.75 -11.43
N SER A 524 14.76 14.52 -10.84
CA SER A 524 14.59 13.73 -9.61
C SER A 524 15.37 12.40 -9.59
N ALA A 525 15.92 12.05 -8.42
CA ALA A 525 16.47 10.73 -8.20
C ALA A 525 15.36 9.66 -8.35
N PRO A 526 15.71 8.43 -8.80
CA PRO A 526 14.71 7.38 -9.00
C PRO A 526 14.26 6.70 -7.69
N PHE A 527 14.90 6.96 -6.55
CA PHE A 527 14.64 6.30 -5.26
C PHE A 527 14.63 4.77 -5.36
N PHE A 528 15.52 4.24 -6.20
CA PHE A 528 15.66 2.82 -6.47
C PHE A 528 16.19 2.06 -5.24
N PHE A 529 15.61 0.91 -4.93
CA PHE A 529 16.08 0.04 -3.85
C PHE A 529 15.88 -1.45 -4.15
N TYR A 530 16.62 -2.31 -3.44
CA TYR A 530 16.43 -3.75 -3.45
C TYR A 530 15.71 -4.21 -2.19
N TYR A 531 14.75 -5.13 -2.34
CA TYR A 531 14.12 -5.78 -1.20
C TYR A 531 15.13 -6.69 -0.46
N PRO A 532 15.17 -6.67 0.88
CA PRO A 532 15.98 -7.58 1.67
C PRO A 532 15.76 -9.06 1.32
N SER A 533 16.83 -9.86 1.36
CA SER A 533 16.82 -11.26 0.91
C SER A 533 15.86 -12.18 1.68
N PHE A 534 15.48 -11.82 2.91
CA PHE A 534 14.48 -12.57 3.69
C PHE A 534 13.07 -12.51 3.09
N LEU A 535 12.77 -11.51 2.25
CA LEU A 535 11.50 -11.37 1.54
C LEU A 535 11.44 -12.20 0.25
N SER A 536 12.53 -12.84 -0.16
CA SER A 536 12.61 -13.60 -1.41
C SER A 536 11.50 -14.66 -1.56
N THR A 537 11.07 -15.30 -0.46
CA THR A 537 9.94 -16.23 -0.44
C THR A 537 8.60 -15.53 -0.71
N PHE A 538 8.34 -14.38 -0.10
CA PHE A 538 7.11 -13.59 -0.32
C PHE A 538 7.06 -13.12 -1.78
N LEU A 539 8.12 -12.45 -2.23
CA LEU A 539 8.23 -11.91 -3.58
C LEU A 539 8.09 -13.01 -4.65
N THR A 540 8.73 -14.16 -4.46
CA THR A 540 8.61 -15.30 -5.40
C THR A 540 7.21 -15.93 -5.37
N THR A 541 6.60 -16.08 -4.19
CA THR A 541 5.22 -16.61 -4.04
C THR A 541 4.21 -15.73 -4.77
N TYR A 542 4.41 -14.42 -4.71
CA TYR A 542 3.56 -13.41 -5.35
C TYR A 542 4.09 -12.88 -6.69
N GLY A 543 5.08 -13.53 -7.31
CA GLY A 543 5.59 -13.16 -8.65
C GLY A 543 6.13 -11.72 -8.79
N LEU A 544 6.51 -11.10 -7.68
CA LEU A 544 6.99 -9.71 -7.59
C LEU A 544 8.52 -9.64 -7.83
N PRO A 545 9.04 -8.56 -8.43
CA PRO A 545 10.48 -8.39 -8.63
C PRO A 545 11.21 -8.07 -7.31
N SER A 546 12.53 -8.26 -7.30
CA SER A 546 13.39 -8.04 -6.13
C SER A 546 13.79 -6.57 -5.87
N PHE A 547 13.16 -5.63 -6.57
CA PHE A 547 13.43 -4.20 -6.51
C PHE A 547 12.15 -3.39 -6.76
N ASN A 548 12.13 -2.15 -6.31
CA ASN A 548 11.13 -1.16 -6.67
C ASN A 548 11.72 0.27 -6.58
N PHE A 549 10.90 1.26 -6.86
CA PHE A 549 11.21 2.69 -6.81
C PHE A 549 10.18 3.36 -5.89
N LEU A 550 10.61 4.28 -5.01
CA LEU A 550 9.70 4.92 -4.05
C LEU A 550 9.09 6.21 -4.62
N GLN A 551 7.79 6.41 -4.34
CA GLN A 551 6.97 7.50 -4.88
C GLN A 551 7.33 8.90 -4.35
N THR A 552 6.79 9.94 -5.00
CA THR A 552 6.86 11.34 -4.54
C THR A 552 5.49 11.81 -4.04
N GLU A 553 5.40 12.16 -2.76
CA GLU A 553 4.19 12.67 -2.10
C GLU A 553 4.28 14.16 -1.81
N LEU A 554 3.25 14.91 -2.23
CA LEU A 554 2.98 16.28 -1.80
C LEU A 554 1.65 16.32 -1.05
N TYR A 555 1.63 16.73 0.21
CA TYR A 555 0.40 16.89 1.00
C TYR A 555 0.25 18.32 1.53
N ASN A 556 -0.84 18.99 1.15
CA ASN A 556 -1.16 20.36 1.61
C ASN A 556 0.01 21.33 1.37
N THR A 557 0.60 21.28 0.17
CA THR A 557 1.75 22.09 -0.24
C THR A 557 1.35 23.22 -1.19
N SER A 558 2.21 24.23 -1.35
CA SER A 558 2.10 25.16 -2.49
C SER A 558 3.46 25.51 -3.09
N HIS A 559 3.46 25.90 -4.38
CA HIS A 559 4.65 26.33 -5.14
C HIS A 559 5.75 25.28 -5.32
N VAL A 560 5.40 23.99 -5.33
CA VAL A 560 6.31 22.90 -5.71
C VAL A 560 6.33 22.76 -7.23
N SER A 561 7.52 22.70 -7.81
CA SER A 561 7.74 22.42 -9.24
C SER A 561 8.53 21.13 -9.39
N ILE A 562 7.97 20.15 -10.10
CA ILE A 562 8.59 18.86 -10.40
C ILE A 562 8.93 18.83 -11.89
N MET A 563 10.22 18.82 -12.22
CA MET A 563 10.71 19.02 -13.59
C MET A 563 11.81 18.05 -14.02
N ASN A 564 11.84 17.72 -15.31
CA ASN A 564 12.89 16.93 -15.98
C ASN A 564 13.18 15.54 -15.35
N GLY A 565 12.27 15.02 -14.53
CA GLY A 565 12.41 13.75 -13.84
C GLY A 565 12.05 12.54 -14.71
N ASN A 566 12.43 11.36 -14.24
CA ASN A 566 11.99 10.08 -14.81
C ASN A 566 11.36 9.28 -13.67
N TYR A 567 10.07 8.98 -13.79
CA TYR A 567 9.25 8.38 -12.74
C TYR A 567 8.85 6.96 -13.11
N GLU A 568 9.23 6.03 -12.25
CA GLU A 568 8.98 4.59 -12.36
C GLU A 568 8.50 4.06 -11.00
N GLY A 569 8.09 2.79 -10.94
CA GLY A 569 7.63 2.14 -9.71
C GLY A 569 6.30 1.43 -9.91
N TRP A 570 6.12 0.31 -9.20
CA TRP A 570 4.95 -0.55 -9.31
C TRP A 570 4.26 -0.74 -7.96
N PHE A 571 2.93 -0.82 -8.01
CA PHE A 571 2.06 -1.29 -6.94
C PHE A 571 1.45 -2.63 -7.35
N THR A 572 1.12 -3.51 -6.41
CA THR A 572 0.56 -4.84 -6.74
C THR A 572 -0.94 -4.80 -7.01
N SER A 573 -1.46 -5.86 -7.64
CA SER A 573 -2.91 -6.07 -7.75
C SER A 573 -3.59 -6.46 -6.44
N PHE A 574 -2.86 -6.59 -5.33
CA PHE A 574 -3.45 -6.71 -3.99
C PHE A 574 -3.99 -5.36 -3.48
N ILE A 575 -3.49 -4.24 -4.00
CA ILE A 575 -3.96 -2.89 -3.64
C ILE A 575 -5.02 -2.33 -4.62
N SER A 576 -5.17 -2.91 -5.82
CA SER A 576 -6.17 -2.44 -6.81
C SER A 576 -6.58 -3.53 -7.80
N PRO A 577 -7.88 -3.65 -8.14
CA PRO A 577 -8.45 -2.73 -9.15
C PRO A 577 -9.81 -2.09 -8.80
N PHE A 578 -10.44 -2.44 -7.67
CA PHE A 578 -11.81 -1.99 -7.33
C PHE A 578 -11.90 -1.02 -6.13
N TYR A 579 -10.76 -0.67 -5.54
CA TYR A 579 -10.69 -0.15 -4.16
C TYR A 579 -10.22 1.30 -4.02
N PHE A 580 -9.86 1.97 -5.12
CA PHE A 580 -9.68 3.43 -5.19
C PHE A 580 -8.70 4.02 -4.14
N TYR A 581 -7.54 3.39 -3.95
CA TYR A 581 -6.45 4.00 -3.18
C TYR A 581 -5.68 5.05 -4.01
N PRO A 582 -5.20 6.15 -3.40
CA PRO A 582 -4.55 7.26 -4.08
C PRO A 582 -3.08 7.02 -4.50
N LEU A 583 -2.74 5.78 -4.85
CA LEU A 583 -1.37 5.36 -5.18
C LEU A 583 -0.95 5.78 -6.59
N ALA A 584 0.17 6.50 -6.68
CA ALA A 584 0.81 6.89 -7.94
C ALA A 584 2.32 7.15 -7.77
N ASN A 585 3.09 7.13 -8.86
CA ASN A 585 4.53 7.48 -8.79
C ASN A 585 4.74 8.94 -8.30
N ILE A 586 3.79 9.84 -8.59
CA ILE A 586 3.65 11.15 -7.96
C ILE A 586 2.21 11.34 -7.44
N VAL A 587 2.07 11.65 -6.16
CA VAL A 587 0.79 11.99 -5.49
C VAL A 587 0.78 13.48 -5.10
N VAL A 588 -0.20 14.22 -5.59
CA VAL A 588 -0.41 15.66 -5.32
C VAL A 588 -1.74 15.85 -4.57
N TRP A 589 -1.68 15.87 -3.24
CA TRP A 589 -2.84 15.86 -2.37
C TRP A 589 -3.08 17.22 -1.69
N ASN A 590 -4.29 17.78 -1.85
CA ASN A 590 -4.72 19.09 -1.33
C ASN A 590 -3.73 20.25 -1.62
N SER A 591 -2.93 20.16 -2.67
CA SER A 591 -1.86 21.12 -2.98
C SER A 591 -2.27 22.11 -4.08
N THR A 592 -1.66 23.30 -4.09
CA THR A 592 -2.01 24.40 -5.00
C THR A 592 -0.78 25.01 -5.66
N SER A 593 -0.93 25.56 -6.88
CA SER A 593 0.20 26.08 -7.66
C SER A 593 1.35 25.07 -7.81
N THR A 594 1.03 23.77 -7.89
CA THR A 594 2.00 22.71 -8.21
C THR A 594 2.24 22.72 -9.71
N LEU A 595 3.51 22.67 -10.12
CA LEU A 595 3.91 22.42 -11.50
C LEU A 595 4.44 20.99 -11.61
N VAL A 596 3.95 20.22 -12.58
CA VAL A 596 4.55 18.96 -13.01
C VAL A 596 4.84 19.11 -14.50
N ALA A 597 6.11 19.24 -14.88
CA ALA A 597 6.49 19.55 -16.25
C ALA A 597 7.73 18.83 -16.80
N ASP A 598 7.72 18.54 -18.09
CA ASP A 598 8.85 17.94 -18.82
C ASP A 598 9.38 16.61 -18.22
N ASN A 599 8.54 15.89 -17.47
CA ASN A 599 8.90 14.60 -16.87
C ASN A 599 8.53 13.43 -17.81
N ASN A 600 9.30 12.35 -17.76
CA ASN A 600 8.91 11.06 -18.33
C ASN A 600 8.32 10.16 -17.24
N PHE A 601 7.18 9.54 -17.53
CA PHE A 601 6.56 8.51 -16.69
C PHE A 601 6.59 7.17 -17.43
N ASN A 602 7.19 6.16 -16.82
CA ASN A 602 7.16 4.79 -17.29
C ASN A 602 6.03 4.07 -16.52
N SER A 603 4.82 4.11 -17.04
CA SER A 603 3.59 3.78 -16.33
C SER A 603 3.46 2.27 -16.10
N MET A 604 3.69 1.81 -14.85
CA MET A 604 3.74 0.38 -14.50
C MET A 604 2.49 -0.13 -13.75
N SER A 605 1.66 0.76 -13.21
CA SER A 605 0.59 0.36 -12.26
C SER A 605 -0.49 1.45 -12.10
N THR A 606 -1.16 1.51 -10.94
CA THR A 606 -2.46 2.17 -10.69
C THR A 606 -2.60 3.60 -11.22
N SER A 607 -1.57 4.43 -11.11
CA SER A 607 -1.49 5.77 -11.71
C SER A 607 -0.05 6.25 -11.77
N SER A 608 0.27 7.10 -12.74
CA SER A 608 1.62 7.66 -12.88
C SER A 608 1.72 9.00 -12.16
N LEU A 609 0.74 9.86 -12.40
CA LEU A 609 0.47 11.08 -11.64
C LEU A 609 -0.97 11.02 -11.08
N LEU A 610 -1.14 11.32 -9.80
CA LEU A 610 -2.44 11.48 -9.17
C LEU A 610 -2.56 12.86 -8.52
N ILE A 611 -3.65 13.57 -8.81
CA ILE A 611 -3.98 14.87 -8.18
C ILE A 611 -5.32 14.72 -7.45
N PHE A 612 -5.33 14.93 -6.13
CA PHE A 612 -6.53 14.80 -5.29
C PHE A 612 -6.77 16.07 -4.47
N GLY A 613 -7.92 16.72 -4.63
CA GLY A 613 -8.19 18.01 -4.01
C GLY A 613 -7.20 19.11 -4.45
N GLY A 614 -7.27 20.27 -3.79
CA GLY A 614 -6.53 21.45 -4.25
C GLY A 614 -7.04 22.01 -5.59
N GLU A 615 -6.36 23.03 -6.10
CA GLU A 615 -6.66 23.70 -7.37
C GLU A 615 -5.47 24.52 -7.90
N GLY A 616 -5.56 24.97 -9.16
CA GLY A 616 -4.55 25.86 -9.75
C GLY A 616 -3.21 25.19 -10.02
N ASN A 617 -3.18 23.87 -10.14
CA ASN A 617 -1.99 23.10 -10.52
C ASN A 617 -1.87 23.03 -12.06
N LEU A 618 -0.64 22.90 -12.57
CA LEU A 618 -0.32 22.83 -14.00
C LEU A 618 0.46 21.55 -14.33
N VAL A 619 -0.07 20.78 -15.29
CA VAL A 619 0.57 19.59 -15.86
C VAL A 619 0.91 19.91 -17.32
N TRP A 620 2.19 20.01 -17.66
CA TRP A 620 2.64 20.56 -18.95
C TRP A 620 3.88 19.86 -19.51
N GLY A 621 3.91 19.48 -20.79
CA GLY A 621 5.13 18.96 -21.43
C GLY A 621 5.52 17.52 -21.06
N ASN A 622 4.77 16.84 -20.19
CA ASN A 622 5.13 15.50 -19.70
C ASN A 622 4.84 14.41 -20.73
N ASN A 623 5.64 13.34 -20.68
CA ASN A 623 5.48 12.14 -21.50
C ASN A 623 5.03 10.95 -20.62
N PHE A 624 3.90 10.33 -20.94
CA PHE A 624 3.38 9.14 -20.25
C PHE A 624 3.43 7.94 -21.20
N GLU A 625 4.29 6.97 -20.87
CA GLU A 625 4.57 5.80 -21.71
C GLU A 625 4.23 4.51 -20.98
N GLN A 626 3.48 3.61 -21.63
CA GLN A 626 3.08 2.34 -21.04
C GLN A 626 4.26 1.38 -20.87
N SER A 627 4.58 1.05 -19.62
CA SER A 627 5.62 0.06 -19.31
C SER A 627 5.22 -1.35 -19.76
N GLY A 628 6.23 -2.18 -20.03
CA GLY A 628 6.05 -3.63 -20.05
C GLY A 628 6.04 -4.20 -18.63
N PRO A 629 5.38 -5.35 -18.37
CA PRO A 629 5.31 -5.93 -17.04
C PRO A 629 6.69 -6.39 -16.54
N ILE A 630 7.08 -5.93 -15.35
CA ILE A 630 8.38 -6.25 -14.71
C ILE A 630 8.34 -7.57 -13.91
N GLY A 631 7.14 -8.09 -13.60
CA GLY A 631 6.90 -9.34 -12.88
C GLY A 631 5.82 -10.19 -13.56
N ASN A 632 5.22 -11.12 -12.81
CA ASN A 632 4.12 -11.94 -13.33
C ASN A 632 2.86 -11.07 -13.54
N PRO A 633 2.27 -10.99 -14.76
CA PRO A 633 1.09 -10.16 -15.00
C PRO A 633 -0.07 -10.46 -14.04
N ALA A 634 -0.26 -11.72 -13.62
CA ALA A 634 -1.37 -12.11 -12.72
C ALA A 634 -1.23 -11.63 -11.26
N SER A 635 -0.11 -11.02 -10.87
CA SER A 635 0.11 -10.45 -9.53
C SER A 635 0.54 -8.98 -9.55
N LEU A 636 0.76 -8.41 -10.75
CA LEU A 636 0.86 -6.98 -10.96
C LEU A 636 -0.48 -6.38 -11.48
N GLU A 637 -1.34 -7.18 -12.11
CA GLU A 637 -2.67 -6.77 -12.56
C GLU A 637 -3.77 -7.77 -12.15
N LEU A 638 -4.95 -7.23 -11.81
CA LEU A 638 -6.23 -7.94 -11.84
C LEU A 638 -7.28 -7.19 -12.69
N GLY A 639 -6.83 -6.53 -13.76
CA GLY A 639 -7.72 -6.01 -14.81
C GLY A 639 -7.92 -4.49 -14.89
N SER A 640 -6.97 -3.69 -14.40
CA SER A 640 -6.88 -2.26 -14.74
C SER A 640 -5.55 -1.99 -15.44
N ALA A 641 -5.60 -1.42 -16.64
CA ALA A 641 -4.41 -0.91 -17.31
C ALA A 641 -3.77 0.24 -16.51
N ALA A 642 -2.48 0.51 -16.73
CA ALA A 642 -1.83 1.63 -16.06
C ALA A 642 -2.44 2.97 -16.52
N ILE A 643 -2.67 3.86 -15.55
CA ILE A 643 -3.26 5.18 -15.78
C ILE A 643 -2.15 6.22 -15.90
N GLY A 644 -2.20 7.07 -16.92
CA GLY A 644 -1.32 8.24 -17.03
C GLY A 644 -1.58 9.22 -15.89
N LEU A 645 -2.73 9.89 -15.94
CA LEU A 645 -3.19 10.88 -14.96
C LEU A 645 -4.51 10.46 -14.30
N SER A 646 -4.54 10.33 -12.97
CA SER A 646 -5.77 10.32 -12.18
C SER A 646 -6.02 11.70 -11.56
N ILE A 647 -7.25 12.22 -11.68
CA ILE A 647 -7.58 13.56 -11.17
C ILE A 647 -8.94 13.61 -10.46
N TYR A 648 -8.87 13.96 -9.17
CA TYR A 648 -9.97 14.13 -8.22
C TYR A 648 -9.96 15.56 -7.65
N SER A 649 -9.65 16.53 -8.50
CA SER A 649 -9.51 17.95 -8.20
C SER A 649 -10.05 18.79 -9.36
N ALA A 650 -10.42 20.04 -9.12
CA ALA A 650 -10.96 20.95 -10.14
C ALA A 650 -10.04 22.16 -10.33
N ASN A 651 -10.28 22.96 -11.37
CA ASN A 651 -9.56 24.19 -11.69
C ASN A 651 -8.04 23.99 -11.89
N ASN A 652 -7.63 22.84 -12.42
CA ASN A 652 -6.24 22.56 -12.84
C ASN A 652 -6.12 22.67 -14.37
N THR A 653 -4.92 22.92 -14.86
CA THR A 653 -4.61 23.02 -16.30
C THR A 653 -3.73 21.85 -16.71
N ILE A 654 -4.13 21.12 -17.76
CA ILE A 654 -3.45 19.94 -18.28
C ILE A 654 -3.32 20.13 -19.79
N ILE A 655 -2.20 20.64 -20.28
CA ILE A 655 -2.01 20.97 -21.70
C ILE A 655 -0.61 20.58 -22.18
N ASN A 656 -0.46 20.30 -23.48
CA ASN A 656 0.82 19.96 -24.09
C ASN A 656 1.51 18.73 -23.45
N ASN A 657 0.77 17.73 -22.97
CA ASN A 657 1.33 16.45 -22.54
C ASN A 657 1.11 15.38 -23.64
N TYR A 658 1.89 14.30 -23.59
CA TYR A 658 1.76 13.15 -24.49
C TYR A 658 1.38 11.89 -23.69
N PHE A 659 0.26 11.26 -24.05
CA PHE A 659 -0.28 10.08 -23.39
C PHE A 659 -0.29 8.87 -24.34
N ASN A 660 0.68 7.97 -24.16
CA ASN A 660 0.80 6.68 -24.83
C ASN A 660 0.65 5.53 -23.80
N VAL A 661 -0.49 5.57 -23.11
CA VAL A 661 -0.90 4.70 -22.01
C VAL A 661 -2.36 4.28 -22.19
N LEU A 662 -2.70 3.03 -21.90
CA LEU A 662 -4.00 2.45 -22.28
C LEU A 662 -5.19 3.09 -21.53
N ILE A 663 -4.97 3.68 -20.35
CA ILE A 663 -5.86 4.70 -19.80
C ILE A 663 -5.04 5.98 -19.68
N THR A 664 -5.47 7.04 -20.36
CA THR A 664 -4.73 8.31 -20.41
C THR A 664 -5.06 9.20 -19.23
N VAL A 665 -6.36 9.45 -18.99
CA VAL A 665 -6.85 10.41 -18.00
C VAL A 665 -8.12 9.88 -17.35
N PHE A 666 -8.05 9.59 -16.05
CA PHE A 666 -9.19 9.21 -15.24
C PHE A 666 -9.65 10.40 -14.39
N SER A 667 -10.82 10.96 -14.72
CA SER A 667 -11.42 12.12 -14.06
C SER A 667 -12.89 11.82 -13.72
N PRO A 668 -13.15 10.91 -12.75
CA PRO A 668 -14.46 10.26 -12.57
C PRO A 668 -15.56 11.18 -12.03
N ASN A 669 -16.79 10.67 -12.04
CA ASN A 669 -17.99 11.35 -11.51
C ASN A 669 -18.28 11.05 -10.02
N PHE A 670 -17.26 10.66 -9.23
CA PHE A 670 -17.39 10.36 -7.80
C PHE A 670 -16.12 10.72 -7.03
N SER A 671 -16.28 10.98 -5.73
CA SER A 671 -15.19 11.23 -4.79
C SER A 671 -14.58 9.93 -4.28
N LEU A 672 -13.25 9.80 -4.42
CA LEU A 672 -12.43 8.69 -3.90
C LEU A 672 -12.80 8.32 -2.45
N TYR A 673 -12.86 9.34 -1.58
CA TYR A 673 -12.96 9.19 -0.13
C TYR A 673 -14.38 8.88 0.39
N SER A 674 -15.42 9.21 -0.37
CA SER A 674 -16.81 9.08 0.09
C SER A 674 -17.68 8.18 -0.78
N GLY A 675 -17.23 7.81 -1.99
CA GLY A 675 -18.06 7.11 -2.99
C GLY A 675 -19.24 7.93 -3.52
N LEU A 676 -19.42 9.18 -3.05
CA LEU A 676 -20.54 10.04 -3.43
C LEU A 676 -20.25 10.75 -4.77
N PRO A 677 -21.29 11.08 -5.56
CA PRO A 677 -21.13 11.82 -6.81
C PRO A 677 -20.37 13.14 -6.65
N ALA A 678 -19.44 13.39 -7.56
CA ALA A 678 -18.63 14.60 -7.69
C ALA A 678 -18.38 14.87 -9.18
N ILE A 679 -18.00 16.09 -9.57
CA ILE A 679 -17.58 16.39 -10.96
C ILE A 679 -16.36 17.30 -10.91
N TYR A 680 -15.33 16.94 -11.65
CA TYR A 680 -14.01 17.58 -11.65
C TYR A 680 -13.77 18.30 -12.98
N ASN A 681 -14.07 19.60 -13.03
CA ASN A 681 -13.87 20.42 -14.22
C ASN A 681 -12.43 20.95 -14.25
N ASN A 682 -11.71 20.68 -15.34
CA ASN A 682 -10.31 21.04 -15.54
C ASN A 682 -10.08 21.51 -16.98
N THR A 683 -9.04 22.33 -17.19
CA THR A 683 -8.70 22.91 -18.49
C THR A 683 -7.73 22.00 -19.23
N TYR A 684 -8.27 21.11 -20.07
CA TYR A 684 -7.46 20.23 -20.93
C TYR A 684 -6.98 20.91 -22.23
N ASN A 685 -7.54 22.07 -22.60
CA ASN A 685 -7.14 22.79 -23.79
C ASN A 685 -7.31 24.32 -23.67
N ILE A 686 -6.54 25.03 -24.50
CA ILE A 686 -6.52 26.48 -24.69
C ILE A 686 -6.80 26.83 -26.16
N SER A 687 -6.95 28.12 -26.47
CA SER A 687 -6.94 28.58 -27.87
C SER A 687 -5.56 28.39 -28.49
N MET A 688 -5.50 27.78 -29.68
CA MET A 688 -4.24 27.43 -30.38
C MET A 688 -3.20 28.55 -30.39
N GLN A 689 -2.01 28.27 -29.89
CA GLN A 689 -0.84 29.17 -29.87
C GLN A 689 0.32 28.56 -30.68
N PRO A 690 1.22 29.36 -31.28
CA PRO A 690 2.46 28.84 -31.87
C PRO A 690 3.31 28.14 -30.80
N SER A 691 4.17 27.18 -31.17
CA SER A 691 5.04 26.47 -30.21
C SER A 691 6.08 27.38 -29.53
N SER A 692 6.31 28.59 -30.06
CA SER A 692 7.10 29.66 -29.45
C SER A 692 6.32 30.50 -28.42
N TYR A 693 5.10 30.11 -28.06
CA TYR A 693 4.35 30.71 -26.95
C TYR A 693 4.98 30.28 -25.62
N SER A 694 4.98 31.21 -24.66
CA SER A 694 5.57 31.02 -23.34
C SER A 694 4.52 31.22 -22.24
N MET A 695 4.46 30.30 -21.28
CA MET A 695 3.66 30.42 -20.05
C MET A 695 4.59 30.52 -18.84
N ASP A 696 4.43 31.56 -18.03
CA ASP A 696 5.19 31.72 -16.78
C ASP A 696 4.44 31.05 -15.62
N PHE A 697 5.07 30.10 -14.93
CA PHE A 697 4.48 29.41 -13.77
C PHE A 697 5.55 29.10 -12.71
N ASN A 698 5.29 29.42 -11.43
CA ASN A 698 6.26 29.34 -10.31
C ASN A 698 7.64 30.00 -10.55
N GLY A 699 7.79 30.84 -11.57
CA GLY A 699 9.06 31.46 -11.98
C GLY A 699 9.76 30.77 -13.16
N PHE A 700 9.20 29.68 -13.69
CA PHE A 700 9.69 28.95 -14.86
C PHE A 700 8.93 29.37 -16.12
N VAL A 701 9.65 29.44 -17.24
CA VAL A 701 9.12 29.83 -18.56
C VAL A 701 8.91 28.56 -19.40
N LEU A 702 7.66 28.16 -19.60
CA LEU A 702 7.28 26.92 -20.28
C LEU A 702 6.99 27.20 -21.77
N THR A 703 7.72 26.57 -22.69
CA THR A 703 7.59 26.81 -24.14
C THR A 703 8.06 25.60 -24.97
N GLY A 704 7.45 25.35 -26.13
CA GLY A 704 7.69 24.16 -26.94
C GLY A 704 6.41 23.44 -27.35
N SER A 705 6.53 22.21 -27.87
CA SER A 705 5.41 21.32 -28.19
C SER A 705 5.86 19.85 -28.14
N VAL A 706 5.13 18.97 -27.46
CA VAL A 706 5.53 17.56 -27.28
C VAL A 706 5.56 16.72 -28.56
N VAL A 707 5.00 17.21 -29.68
CA VAL A 707 4.95 16.49 -30.97
C VAL A 707 5.37 17.34 -32.17
N ASP A 708 6.15 18.41 -31.92
CA ASP A 708 6.85 19.24 -32.92
C ASP A 708 6.01 19.88 -34.05
N GLN A 709 4.67 19.84 -34.01
CA GLN A 709 3.84 20.34 -35.13
C GLN A 709 3.78 21.88 -35.28
N GLY A 710 4.58 22.63 -34.52
CA GLY A 710 4.66 24.10 -34.59
C GLY A 710 3.60 24.88 -33.82
N TYR A 711 2.68 24.20 -33.12
CA TYR A 711 1.66 24.82 -32.26
C TYR A 711 1.36 23.97 -31.01
N ILE A 712 0.67 24.58 -30.05
CA ILE A 712 0.04 23.92 -28.89
C ILE A 712 -1.44 24.32 -28.80
N SER A 713 -2.29 23.42 -28.32
CA SER A 713 -3.73 23.70 -28.08
C SER A 713 -4.32 22.85 -26.95
N GLY A 714 -4.11 21.55 -26.99
CA GLY A 714 -4.54 20.57 -25.97
C GLY A 714 -3.39 19.60 -25.67
N ASN A 715 -3.70 18.32 -25.49
CA ASN A 715 -2.73 17.24 -25.29
C ASN A 715 -2.75 16.26 -26.48
N THR A 716 -1.72 15.42 -26.57
CA THR A 716 -1.69 14.27 -27.49
C THR A 716 -2.08 13.00 -26.74
N TYR A 717 -3.00 12.23 -27.32
CA TYR A 717 -3.43 10.93 -26.82
C TYR A 717 -3.29 9.89 -27.93
N TRP A 718 -3.01 8.63 -27.59
CA TRP A 718 -2.75 7.59 -28.58
C TRP A 718 -3.97 7.16 -29.40
N ASP A 719 -5.17 7.27 -28.83
CA ASP A 719 -6.46 6.86 -29.40
C ASP A 719 -7.32 8.05 -29.88
N ALA A 720 -6.84 9.29 -29.76
CA ALA A 720 -7.61 10.48 -30.15
C ALA A 720 -7.97 10.49 -31.65
N VAL A 721 -9.14 11.03 -31.96
CA VAL A 721 -9.67 11.16 -33.33
C VAL A 721 -9.74 12.63 -33.74
N PRO A 722 -9.12 13.05 -34.87
CA PRO A 722 -9.12 14.44 -35.30
C PRO A 722 -10.53 15.04 -35.46
N GLY A 723 -10.78 16.16 -34.77
CA GLY A 723 -12.07 16.87 -34.80
C GLY A 723 -13.14 16.33 -33.84
N VAL A 724 -12.79 15.42 -32.94
CA VAL A 724 -13.66 14.90 -31.87
C VAL A 724 -13.15 15.40 -30.51
N GLU A 725 -14.05 15.70 -29.57
CA GLU A 725 -13.69 15.94 -28.17
C GLU A 725 -13.06 14.68 -27.57
N TYR A 726 -11.90 14.80 -26.94
CA TYR A 726 -11.28 13.69 -26.24
C TYR A 726 -11.72 13.65 -24.78
N ASN A 727 -12.34 12.53 -24.37
CA ASN A 727 -12.81 12.30 -23.02
C ASN A 727 -12.46 10.88 -22.49
N ASP A 728 -11.46 10.23 -23.09
CA ASP A 728 -11.01 8.86 -22.77
C ASP A 728 -12.20 7.87 -22.64
N SER A 729 -12.99 7.77 -23.71
CA SER A 729 -14.23 6.97 -23.79
C SER A 729 -15.28 7.24 -22.68
N GLY A 730 -15.21 8.39 -22.01
CA GLY A 730 -16.07 8.77 -20.88
C GLY A 730 -15.43 8.59 -19.49
N LEU A 731 -14.15 8.22 -19.42
CA LEU A 731 -13.36 8.24 -18.17
C LEU A 731 -13.04 9.67 -17.70
N ILE A 732 -13.11 10.66 -18.60
CA ILE A 732 -13.22 12.07 -18.24
C ILE A 732 -14.72 12.45 -18.14
N ALA A 733 -15.24 12.56 -16.92
CA ALA A 733 -16.64 12.89 -16.65
C ALA A 733 -16.93 14.40 -16.50
N GLY A 734 -15.90 15.23 -16.48
CA GLY A 734 -15.99 16.70 -16.53
C GLY A 734 -16.01 17.23 -17.96
N THR A 735 -15.31 18.33 -18.19
CA THR A 735 -14.98 18.84 -19.54
C THR A 735 -13.83 18.05 -20.15
N GLY A 736 -13.93 17.58 -21.39
CA GLY A 736 -12.83 16.95 -22.14
C GLY A 736 -11.87 17.94 -22.81
N ASP A 737 -10.97 17.41 -23.64
CA ASP A 737 -10.08 18.19 -24.52
C ASP A 737 -10.79 18.45 -25.86
N TYR A 738 -11.13 19.72 -26.12
CA TYR A 738 -11.79 20.16 -27.36
C TYR A 738 -10.82 20.50 -28.50
N SER A 739 -9.51 20.43 -28.28
CA SER A 739 -8.51 20.67 -29.32
C SER A 739 -7.29 19.75 -29.20
N PRO A 740 -7.47 18.40 -29.25
CA PRO A 740 -6.36 17.45 -29.17
C PRO A 740 -5.29 17.68 -30.24
N VAL A 741 -4.08 17.30 -29.89
CA VAL A 741 -2.83 17.67 -30.57
C VAL A 741 -2.25 16.41 -31.22
N PHE A 742 -1.84 16.49 -32.49
CA PHE A 742 -1.54 15.30 -33.29
C PHE A 742 -0.13 15.34 -33.89
N PRO A 743 0.70 14.29 -33.70
CA PRO A 743 1.99 14.19 -34.40
C PRO A 743 1.83 14.32 -35.91
N THR A 744 2.86 14.90 -36.57
CA THR A 744 2.84 15.14 -38.01
C THR A 744 2.57 13.83 -38.79
N PHE A 745 1.44 13.79 -39.49
CA PHE A 745 1.06 12.66 -40.36
C PHE A 745 1.83 12.69 -41.68
N TYR A 746 2.15 11.50 -42.18
CA TYR A 746 2.71 11.24 -43.50
C TYR A 746 1.85 10.21 -44.24
N ASN A 747 1.79 10.33 -45.55
CA ASN A 747 1.04 9.39 -46.39
C ASN A 747 1.85 8.11 -46.62
N VAL A 748 1.27 6.97 -46.24
CA VAL A 748 1.75 5.63 -46.58
C VAL A 748 0.88 5.08 -47.70
N THR A 749 1.40 5.14 -48.93
CA THR A 749 0.72 4.63 -50.12
C THR A 749 1.02 3.14 -50.26
N VAL A 750 -0.01 2.30 -50.12
CA VAL A 750 0.04 0.85 -50.27
C VAL A 750 -0.51 0.45 -51.64
N SER A 751 0.35 -0.08 -52.51
CA SER A 751 -0.07 -0.72 -53.77
C SER A 751 -0.35 -2.20 -53.53
N ILE A 752 -1.53 -2.67 -53.93
CA ILE A 752 -2.07 -3.99 -53.59
C ILE A 752 -2.18 -4.85 -54.85
N SER A 753 -1.41 -5.92 -54.94
CA SER A 753 -1.53 -6.94 -55.99
C SER A 753 -2.52 -8.05 -55.64
N ASN A 754 -2.98 -8.77 -56.67
CA ASN A 754 -3.90 -9.92 -56.63
C ASN A 754 -5.34 -9.69 -56.09
N LEU A 755 -5.66 -8.49 -55.62
CA LEU A 755 -7.04 -8.05 -55.35
C LEU A 755 -7.89 -8.15 -56.63
N GLN A 756 -9.12 -8.67 -56.57
CA GLN A 756 -9.93 -8.88 -57.78
C GLN A 756 -10.51 -7.56 -58.31
N THR A 757 -10.82 -7.52 -59.61
CA THR A 757 -11.33 -6.32 -60.29
C THR A 757 -12.68 -5.86 -59.70
N GLY A 758 -12.64 -4.80 -58.89
CA GLY A 758 -13.81 -4.23 -58.23
C GLY A 758 -13.93 -4.54 -56.74
N GLU A 759 -13.01 -5.34 -56.17
CA GLU A 759 -12.88 -5.49 -54.71
C GLU A 759 -12.16 -4.28 -54.09
N ASN A 760 -12.47 -4.01 -52.81
CA ASN A 760 -11.66 -3.19 -51.94
C ASN A 760 -11.00 -4.10 -50.88
N ALA A 761 -9.76 -3.80 -50.51
CA ALA A 761 -9.10 -4.37 -49.35
C ALA A 761 -9.14 -3.40 -48.16
N PHE A 762 -9.10 -3.96 -46.95
CA PHE A 762 -8.83 -3.20 -45.73
C PHE A 762 -7.32 -3.20 -45.50
N VAL A 763 -6.74 -2.02 -45.33
CA VAL A 763 -5.31 -1.83 -45.04
C VAL A 763 -5.17 -1.32 -43.62
N TYR A 764 -4.29 -1.93 -42.84
CA TYR A 764 -3.95 -1.51 -41.49
C TYR A 764 -2.43 -1.32 -41.35
N LEU A 765 -2.04 -0.26 -40.65
CA LEU A 765 -0.69 -0.05 -40.15
C LEU A 765 -0.74 -0.17 -38.64
N VAL A 766 -0.10 -1.21 -38.11
CA VAL A 766 -0.18 -1.62 -36.71
C VAL A 766 1.18 -1.37 -36.06
N GLY A 767 1.24 -0.49 -35.05
CA GLY A 767 2.50 -0.13 -34.39
C GLY A 767 3.29 -1.35 -33.88
N THR A 768 4.63 -1.32 -33.99
CA THR A 768 5.50 -2.40 -33.48
C THR A 768 5.73 -2.39 -31.97
N ASN A 769 5.31 -1.32 -31.29
CA ASN A 769 5.47 -1.14 -29.85
C ASN A 769 4.29 -1.77 -29.09
N SER A 770 4.37 -1.83 -27.76
CA SER A 770 3.45 -2.57 -26.88
C SER A 770 1.96 -2.24 -27.09
N TYR A 771 1.65 -0.97 -27.41
CA TYR A 771 0.29 -0.50 -27.67
C TYR A 771 0.20 0.05 -29.09
N GLN A 772 -0.86 -0.34 -29.77
CA GLN A 772 -0.93 -0.30 -31.23
C GLN A 772 -1.74 0.89 -31.69
N TYR A 773 -1.05 1.92 -32.17
CA TYR A 773 -1.62 2.81 -33.18
C TYR A 773 -2.02 1.95 -34.39
N ILE A 774 -3.33 1.88 -34.66
CA ILE A 774 -3.91 1.16 -35.81
C ILE A 774 -4.48 2.20 -36.78
N PHE A 775 -3.63 2.69 -37.69
CA PHE A 775 -4.13 3.50 -38.80
C PHE A 775 -4.76 2.58 -39.84
N SER A 776 -5.92 2.94 -40.38
CA SER A 776 -6.59 2.11 -41.38
C SER A 776 -7.18 2.92 -42.54
N ALA A 777 -7.30 2.28 -43.69
CA ALA A 777 -8.01 2.78 -44.85
C ALA A 777 -8.59 1.62 -45.67
N VAL A 778 -9.56 1.93 -46.54
CA VAL A 778 -10.21 0.96 -47.43
C VAL A 778 -10.13 1.47 -48.86
N GLY A 779 -9.74 0.60 -49.79
CA GLY A 779 -9.62 0.96 -51.21
C GLY A 779 -9.19 -0.21 -52.09
N GLY A 780 -9.11 0.04 -53.40
CA GLY A 780 -8.73 -0.96 -54.40
C GLY A 780 -7.22 -1.20 -54.49
N SER A 781 -6.73 -1.43 -55.71
CA SER A 781 -5.32 -1.77 -56.01
C SER A 781 -4.27 -0.72 -55.61
N THR A 782 -4.68 0.46 -55.14
CA THR A 782 -3.81 1.39 -54.40
C THR A 782 -4.64 2.15 -53.38
N THR A 783 -4.16 2.17 -52.13
CA THR A 783 -4.81 2.78 -50.97
C THR A 783 -3.78 3.63 -50.24
N THR A 784 -4.17 4.78 -49.68
CA THR A 784 -3.27 5.61 -48.85
C THR A 784 -3.78 5.62 -47.41
N VAL A 785 -2.89 5.30 -46.46
CA VAL A 785 -3.14 5.40 -45.02
C VAL A 785 -2.29 6.57 -44.49
N SER A 786 -2.87 7.45 -43.67
CA SER A 786 -2.09 8.47 -42.95
C SER A 786 -1.54 7.89 -41.65
N ALA A 787 -0.24 7.97 -41.45
CA ALA A 787 0.44 7.56 -40.21
C ALA A 787 1.57 8.54 -39.88
N PHE A 788 1.83 8.81 -38.61
CA PHE A 788 2.96 9.65 -38.20
C PHE A 788 4.27 8.84 -38.15
N ASN A 789 5.35 9.43 -37.60
CA ASN A 789 6.64 8.75 -37.46
C ASN A 789 6.59 7.52 -36.54
N GLY A 790 6.98 6.36 -37.04
CA GLY A 790 6.95 5.10 -36.29
C GLY A 790 7.28 3.90 -37.17
N THR A 791 7.40 2.73 -36.55
CA THR A 791 7.52 1.46 -37.28
C THR A 791 6.23 0.66 -37.13
N TYR A 792 5.74 0.11 -38.23
CA TYR A 792 4.42 -0.51 -38.35
C TYR A 792 4.51 -1.85 -39.07
N TYR A 793 3.80 -2.85 -38.57
CA TYR A 793 3.40 -4.01 -39.35
C TYR A 793 2.30 -3.59 -40.34
N LEU A 794 2.51 -3.90 -41.62
CA LEU A 794 1.49 -3.73 -42.65
C LEU A 794 0.61 -4.99 -42.73
N VAL A 795 -0.70 -4.83 -42.53
CA VAL A 795 -1.69 -5.90 -42.68
C VAL A 795 -2.69 -5.51 -43.77
N VAL A 796 -2.97 -6.44 -44.70
CA VAL A 796 -3.98 -6.25 -45.75
C VAL A 796 -4.95 -7.43 -45.74
N LEU A 797 -6.25 -7.14 -45.72
CA LEU A 797 -7.34 -8.13 -45.69
C LEU A 797 -8.25 -7.94 -46.91
N SER A 798 -8.54 -9.03 -47.65
CA SER A 798 -9.59 -9.04 -48.67
C SER A 798 -10.96 -9.38 -48.07
N PRO A 799 -12.08 -9.04 -48.75
CA PRO A 799 -13.43 -9.45 -48.32
C PRO A 799 -13.64 -10.98 -48.33
N THR A 800 -12.79 -11.71 -49.07
CA THR A 800 -12.79 -13.18 -49.16
C THR A 800 -12.04 -13.87 -48.02
N GLY A 801 -11.42 -13.11 -47.11
CA GLY A 801 -10.65 -13.66 -45.99
C GLY A 801 -9.24 -14.11 -46.36
N SER A 802 -8.72 -13.72 -47.53
CA SER A 802 -7.29 -13.88 -47.84
C SER A 802 -6.49 -12.99 -46.89
N TYR A 803 -5.58 -13.61 -46.12
CA TYR A 803 -4.72 -12.94 -45.16
C TYR A 803 -3.30 -12.88 -45.67
N SER A 804 -2.73 -11.67 -45.74
CA SER A 804 -1.32 -11.47 -46.04
C SER A 804 -0.56 -10.93 -44.83
N SER A 805 -0.01 -11.83 -44.00
CA SER A 805 1.18 -11.50 -43.22
C SER A 805 2.44 -11.78 -44.02
N PHE A 806 3.16 -10.72 -44.37
CA PHE A 806 4.59 -10.79 -44.59
C PHE A 806 5.27 -9.95 -43.49
N PRO A 807 6.47 -10.32 -43.01
CA PRO A 807 7.18 -9.62 -41.94
C PRO A 807 7.80 -8.30 -42.41
N ASN A 808 7.05 -7.51 -43.20
CA ASN A 808 7.43 -6.20 -43.68
C ASN A 808 7.03 -5.16 -42.63
N THR A 809 7.91 -4.95 -41.65
CA THR A 809 7.90 -3.71 -40.87
C THR A 809 8.26 -2.54 -41.80
N LEU A 810 7.36 -1.57 -41.93
CA LEU A 810 7.68 -0.30 -42.60
C LEU A 810 7.91 0.79 -41.56
N THR A 811 8.88 1.66 -41.81
CA THR A 811 9.17 2.81 -40.96
C THR A 811 8.80 4.09 -41.67
N VAL A 812 7.88 4.86 -41.08
CA VAL A 812 7.61 6.25 -41.42
C VAL A 812 8.60 7.11 -40.64
N ASN A 813 9.35 7.97 -41.34
CA ASN A 813 10.34 8.86 -40.72
C ASN A 813 10.54 10.12 -41.58
N GLY A 814 9.86 11.20 -41.19
CA GLY A 814 9.99 12.55 -41.74
C GLY A 814 9.42 12.75 -43.15
N LYS A 815 8.77 11.73 -43.73
CA LYS A 815 8.33 11.74 -45.14
C LYS A 815 7.27 10.67 -45.42
N ASN A 816 6.53 10.90 -46.51
CA ASN A 816 5.64 9.92 -47.11
C ASN A 816 6.39 8.64 -47.54
N VAL A 817 5.72 7.50 -47.43
CA VAL A 817 6.25 6.16 -47.74
C VAL A 817 5.40 5.52 -48.83
N THR A 818 6.02 4.75 -49.73
CA THR A 818 5.31 3.88 -50.68
C THR A 818 5.77 2.45 -50.46
N VAL A 819 4.82 1.52 -50.39
CA VAL A 819 5.04 0.09 -50.13
C VAL A 819 4.11 -0.76 -50.99
N SER A 820 4.51 -1.98 -51.29
CA SER A 820 3.67 -2.96 -52.01
C SER A 820 3.30 -4.12 -51.11
N ALA A 821 2.05 -4.55 -51.19
CA ALA A 821 1.52 -5.75 -50.55
C ALA A 821 0.83 -6.65 -51.59
N SER A 822 0.73 -7.94 -51.32
CA SER A 822 -0.11 -8.87 -52.08
C SER A 822 -1.02 -9.62 -51.14
N VAL A 823 -2.31 -9.65 -51.49
CA VAL A 823 -3.26 -10.65 -50.98
C VAL A 823 -3.25 -11.92 -51.85
#